data_AF-A0A7M7PNU6-F1
#
_entry.id   AF-A0A7M7PNU6-F1
#
_cell.length_a   1.000
_cell.length_b   1.000
_cell.length_c   1.000
_cell.angle_alpha   90.00
_cell.angle_beta   90.00
_cell.angle_gamma   90.00
#
_symmetry.space_group_name_H-M   'P 1'
#
loop_
_entity.id
_entity.type
_entity.pdbx_description
1 polymer ?
#
loop_
_entity_poly.entity_id
_entity_poly.type
_entity_poly.pdbx_seq_one_letter_code
_entity_poly.pdbx_strand_id
1 'polypeptide(L)'
;MPFFKKKPTEPKSNKDVWEVEVIMHKQSNEAKKRMEHCQFLAQASPEPNYDLSKCELTEVLAGTYSQCKVLRKEVLIMSDNLLSSLNGGGNIKDLSLLRVLDLRNNRFAQLPDALTELGQLQVLDVTDNKLKQLPKSIGKLHALQTLNARGNSLKELPDSVCQMKSLRTLDISHNQIRSLPRRFCNIRTLESLTLDIDHMTYPTPDICQDGTDSIMKFMCAENGIEYSPPSKHLLPVLNTYTRETESSSSALQALQREDDQLNSSVLKYETKRNQKQSDFVRLEQELAQLEAQQAQIAESSNRNRVLLLQSLARDQEEADHNIRNIQEKSESDKRQMISSLQEVEHRSAYLIQQLLEMNEKAKKKEAFLDEMERKMMEDEKMFKIQEEERKLVRENEVLVSMERILRERHAFESQRLKYEEHRDSVTKQAMDIDELEMQKLGRQLSSIKQNRDEIFKELMEEEEFQRQAFETLLINKDARHKRLTDTIYMIQQQLAEVTMAEIEKRNMKADSASLALEQKREDLAALLKQLMMQREEREGALKQRMLEMEELRERTEQDYWLVQYQRLLDKKPQSLIDQEHKLELAVVDILQEAGAEDYIPRFARHRVSIETMMQMGMDELREIGVHEVGLRKAILTAVQGYVQAQTRAMEKAAALERPAEPSAPPMDPGSGKGKKEEEEEMGAAAASRPVEAMQAPEGYNPDVTVRVTTECVICMEKDSDMLFMMCGHICCCVKCSQPLFKCPLCRGDITSKIIVGNTPVG
;
A
#
# COMPACT_ATOMS: atom_id res chain seq x y z
N MET A 1 70.16 -23.95 23.35
CA MET A 1 71.12 -24.62 22.44
C MET A 1 70.84 -26.13 22.49
N PRO A 2 70.95 -26.91 21.40
CA PRO A 2 71.41 -26.57 20.05
C PRO A 2 70.39 -26.89 18.92
N PHE A 3 70.89 -27.03 17.69
CA PHE A 3 70.23 -27.38 16.41
C PHE A 3 69.40 -28.69 16.41
N PHE A 4 68.46 -28.85 15.45
CA PHE A 4 68.63 -29.80 14.31
C PHE A 4 67.65 -29.57 13.11
N LYS A 5 67.97 -30.21 11.97
CA LYS A 5 67.50 -29.97 10.59
C LYS A 5 66.13 -30.59 10.23
N LYS A 6 65.46 -30.11 9.16
CA LYS A 6 64.68 -30.97 8.22
C LYS A 6 64.37 -30.33 6.83
N LYS A 7 64.65 -31.12 5.76
CA LYS A 7 64.25 -31.08 4.33
C LYS A 7 64.80 -32.40 3.71
N PRO A 8 64.45 -32.83 2.47
CA PRO A 8 63.41 -32.36 1.52
C PRO A 8 62.04 -33.08 1.80
N THR A 9 61.16 -33.61 0.92
CA THR A 9 61.11 -33.96 -0.54
C THR A 9 59.67 -33.96 -1.11
N GLU A 10 59.55 -33.60 -2.39
CA GLU A 10 58.45 -33.89 -3.34
C GLU A 10 58.81 -35.18 -4.18
N PRO A 11 58.12 -35.63 -5.26
CA PRO A 11 57.00 -35.05 -6.02
C PRO A 11 55.94 -36.07 -6.57
N LYS A 12 55.15 -35.61 -7.57
CA LYS A 12 54.16 -36.31 -8.46
C LYS A 12 52.69 -36.23 -8.01
N SER A 13 51.72 -35.97 -8.89
CA SER A 13 51.78 -35.60 -10.34
C SER A 13 50.45 -35.01 -10.82
N ASN A 14 50.48 -34.26 -11.94
CA ASN A 14 49.31 -33.62 -12.58
C ASN A 14 48.04 -34.48 -12.63
N LYS A 15 46.91 -33.81 -12.43
CA LYS A 15 45.78 -33.86 -13.37
C LYS A 15 45.02 -32.54 -13.34
N ASP A 16 45.23 -31.72 -14.35
CA ASP A 16 44.48 -30.49 -14.57
C ASP A 16 43.02 -30.85 -14.92
N VAL A 17 42.08 -30.45 -14.07
CA VAL A 17 40.66 -30.38 -14.39
C VAL A 17 40.25 -28.93 -14.18
N TRP A 18 39.68 -28.32 -15.21
CA TRP A 18 39.28 -26.92 -15.19
C TRP A 18 37.95 -26.78 -14.44
N GLU A 19 38.00 -26.84 -13.10
CA GLU A 19 36.87 -26.38 -12.29
C GLU A 19 36.72 -24.87 -12.47
N VAL A 20 35.63 -24.48 -13.13
CA VAL A 20 35.24 -23.08 -13.27
C VAL A 20 34.79 -22.60 -11.90
N GLU A 21 35.64 -21.82 -11.21
CA GLU A 21 35.27 -21.16 -9.95
C GLU A 21 34.08 -20.21 -10.17
N VAL A 22 32.88 -20.71 -9.90
CA VAL A 22 31.68 -19.88 -9.75
C VAL A 22 31.85 -19.12 -8.44
N ILE A 23 32.44 -17.91 -8.52
CA ILE A 23 32.66 -17.01 -7.39
C ILE A 23 31.29 -16.52 -6.85
N MET A 24 30.67 -17.35 -6.00
CA MET A 24 29.49 -16.99 -5.25
C MET A 24 29.84 -15.84 -4.30
N HIS A 25 29.44 -14.63 -4.70
CA HIS A 25 29.55 -13.44 -3.85
C HIS A 25 28.79 -13.68 -2.55
N LYS A 26 29.51 -13.75 -1.44
CA LYS A 26 28.91 -13.80 -0.10
C LYS A 26 28.48 -12.39 0.26
N GLN A 27 27.18 -12.20 0.42
CA GLN A 27 26.55 -10.97 0.92
C GLN A 27 27.26 -10.47 2.19
N SER A 28 27.53 -9.18 2.26
CA SER A 28 28.13 -8.54 3.43
C SER A 28 27.26 -8.71 4.67
N ASN A 29 27.89 -8.87 5.84
CA ASN A 29 27.20 -8.90 7.14
C ASN A 29 26.41 -7.60 7.39
N GLU A 30 26.80 -6.49 6.77
CA GLU A 30 26.08 -5.21 6.87
C GLU A 30 24.85 -5.19 5.95
N ALA A 31 24.99 -5.66 4.71
CA ALA A 31 23.88 -5.83 3.78
C ALA A 31 22.82 -6.82 4.31
N LYS A 32 23.23 -7.92 4.96
CA LYS A 32 22.32 -8.86 5.63
C LYS A 32 21.55 -8.21 6.79
N LYS A 33 22.22 -7.41 7.64
CA LYS A 33 21.54 -6.64 8.70
C LYS A 33 20.58 -5.61 8.14
N ARG A 34 20.95 -4.93 7.04
CA ARG A 34 20.08 -3.97 6.33
C ARG A 34 18.82 -4.65 5.81
N MET A 35 18.97 -5.80 5.16
CA MET A 35 17.88 -6.66 4.69
C MET A 35 16.95 -7.10 5.82
N GLU A 36 17.49 -7.59 6.95
CA GLU A 36 16.71 -7.97 8.14
C GLU A 36 15.95 -6.77 8.74
N HIS A 37 16.59 -5.59 8.79
CA HIS A 37 15.96 -4.35 9.22
C HIS A 37 14.84 -3.89 8.27
N CYS A 38 15.06 -3.96 6.95
CA CYS A 38 14.05 -3.66 5.94
C CYS A 38 12.83 -4.59 6.02
N GLN A 39 13.04 -5.90 6.23
CA GLN A 39 11.93 -6.85 6.45
C GLN A 39 11.15 -6.55 7.73
N PHE A 40 11.85 -6.16 8.81
CA PHE A 40 11.20 -5.72 10.04
C PHE A 40 10.39 -4.43 9.84
N LEU A 41 10.98 -3.40 9.21
CA LEU A 41 10.29 -2.15 8.89
C LEU A 41 9.05 -2.38 8.02
N ALA A 42 9.14 -3.24 7.00
CA ALA A 42 8.01 -3.54 6.13
C ALA A 42 6.81 -4.15 6.89
N GLN A 43 7.07 -4.96 7.93
CA GLN A 43 6.06 -5.58 8.80
C GLN A 43 5.57 -4.65 9.91
N ALA A 44 6.44 -3.76 10.42
CA ALA A 44 6.13 -2.84 11.50
C ALA A 44 5.46 -1.53 11.03
N SER A 45 5.71 -1.09 9.80
CA SER A 45 5.12 0.14 9.25
C SER A 45 3.86 -0.13 8.41
N PRO A 46 2.76 0.61 8.66
CA PRO A 46 1.54 0.54 7.84
C PRO A 46 1.67 1.30 6.51
N GLU A 47 2.85 1.86 6.21
CA GLU A 47 3.10 2.60 4.97
C GLU A 47 3.04 1.68 3.75
N PRO A 48 2.60 2.16 2.57
CA PRO A 48 2.52 1.35 1.36
C PRO A 48 3.89 1.06 0.72
N ASN A 49 5.00 1.48 1.33
CA ASN A 49 6.35 1.28 0.81
C ASN A 49 7.05 0.03 1.39
N TYR A 50 7.81 -0.66 0.54
CA TYR A 50 8.74 -1.72 0.89
C TYR A 50 10.08 -1.47 0.19
N ASP A 51 11.06 -0.99 0.95
CA ASP A 51 12.42 -0.74 0.47
C ASP A 51 13.35 -1.93 0.82
N LEU A 52 13.95 -2.52 -0.21
CA LEU A 52 14.96 -3.57 -0.18
C LEU A 52 16.23 -3.14 -0.96
N SER A 53 16.45 -1.84 -1.11
CA SER A 53 17.62 -1.28 -1.80
C SER A 53 18.91 -1.53 -1.02
N LYS A 54 20.05 -1.53 -1.73
CA LYS A 54 21.41 -1.59 -1.14
C LYS A 54 21.63 -2.81 -0.23
N CYS A 55 20.99 -3.93 -0.56
CA CYS A 55 21.02 -5.18 0.20
C CYS A 55 21.91 -6.26 -0.45
N GLU A 56 22.67 -5.92 -1.51
CA GLU A 56 23.56 -6.82 -2.26
C GLU A 56 22.89 -8.10 -2.79
N LEU A 57 21.55 -8.08 -2.95
CA LEU A 57 20.76 -9.27 -3.28
C LEU A 57 21.07 -9.79 -4.68
N THR A 58 21.42 -11.07 -4.81
CA THR A 58 21.63 -11.76 -6.09
C THR A 58 20.33 -12.30 -6.70
N GLU A 59 19.37 -12.66 -5.83
CA GLU A 59 18.03 -13.15 -6.14
C GLU A 59 17.02 -12.52 -5.17
N VAL A 60 15.74 -12.47 -5.56
CA VAL A 60 14.68 -11.91 -4.70
C VAL A 60 14.27 -12.94 -3.64
N LEU A 61 14.16 -12.50 -2.39
CA LEU A 61 13.93 -13.37 -1.22
C LEU A 61 12.55 -14.06 -1.28
N ALA A 62 12.54 -15.38 -1.03
CA ALA A 62 11.32 -16.18 -1.05
C ALA A 62 10.26 -15.62 -0.09
N GLY A 63 9.10 -15.25 -0.65
CA GLY A 63 7.97 -14.70 0.09
C GLY A 63 7.86 -13.17 0.06
N THR A 64 8.83 -12.42 -0.48
CA THR A 64 8.73 -10.96 -0.64
C THR A 64 7.46 -10.55 -1.39
N TYR A 65 7.05 -11.25 -2.44
CA TYR A 65 5.84 -10.91 -3.19
C TYR A 65 4.56 -11.19 -2.39
N SER A 66 4.54 -12.28 -1.62
CA SER A 66 3.41 -12.61 -0.74
C SER A 66 3.34 -11.68 0.48
N GLN A 67 4.48 -11.17 0.97
CA GLN A 67 4.52 -10.08 1.97
C GLN A 67 3.90 -8.79 1.41
N CYS A 68 4.26 -8.37 0.20
CA CYS A 68 3.65 -7.20 -0.45
C CYS A 68 2.13 -7.32 -0.54
N LYS A 69 1.61 -8.52 -0.84
CA LYS A 69 0.17 -8.82 -0.90
C LYS A 69 -0.52 -8.75 0.45
N VAL A 70 0.05 -9.39 1.48
CA VAL A 70 -0.50 -9.41 2.85
C VAL A 70 -0.50 -8.01 3.46
N LEU A 71 0.59 -7.26 3.27
CA LEU A 71 0.81 -5.91 3.81
C LEU A 71 0.28 -4.79 2.89
N ARG A 72 -0.34 -5.15 1.75
CA ARG A 72 -0.89 -4.24 0.72
C ARG A 72 0.06 -3.10 0.31
N LYS A 73 1.34 -3.43 0.10
CA LYS A 73 2.37 -2.47 -0.33
C LYS A 73 2.13 -2.09 -1.80
N GLU A 74 2.04 -0.79 -2.09
CA GLU A 74 1.88 -0.24 -3.45
C GLU A 74 3.23 0.11 -4.11
N VAL A 75 4.31 0.24 -3.32
CA VAL A 75 5.64 0.64 -3.77
C VAL A 75 6.67 -0.40 -3.34
N LEU A 76 7.45 -0.92 -4.29
CA LEU A 76 8.52 -1.88 -4.06
C LEU A 76 9.82 -1.37 -4.69
N ILE A 77 10.83 -1.15 -3.84
CA ILE A 77 12.12 -0.60 -4.22
C ILE A 77 13.18 -1.69 -4.02
N MET A 78 13.89 -2.06 -5.08
CA MET A 78 14.95 -3.08 -5.07
C MET A 78 16.22 -2.58 -5.78
N SER A 79 16.43 -1.27 -5.79
CA SER A 79 17.56 -0.61 -6.45
C SER A 79 18.91 -0.83 -5.75
N ASP A 80 20.02 -0.63 -6.48
CA ASP A 80 21.39 -0.85 -5.99
C ASP A 80 21.62 -2.27 -5.44
N ASN A 81 21.26 -3.29 -6.23
CA ASN A 81 21.41 -4.70 -5.89
C ASN A 81 22.15 -5.48 -7.00
N LEU A 82 22.30 -6.80 -6.84
CA LEU A 82 22.98 -7.68 -7.79
C LEU A 82 22.00 -8.58 -8.57
N LEU A 83 20.70 -8.21 -8.61
CA LEU A 83 19.64 -9.05 -9.11
C LEU A 83 19.81 -9.33 -10.60
N SER A 84 19.75 -10.61 -10.96
CA SER A 84 19.83 -11.08 -12.36
C SER A 84 18.44 -11.43 -12.94
N SER A 85 17.49 -11.82 -12.08
CA SER A 85 16.11 -12.13 -12.44
C SER A 85 15.17 -11.87 -11.26
N LEU A 86 13.87 -11.71 -11.55
CA LEU A 86 12.80 -11.58 -10.54
C LEU A 86 12.29 -12.94 -10.04
N ASN A 87 12.95 -14.03 -10.44
CA ASN A 87 12.66 -15.38 -9.96
C ASN A 87 13.22 -15.51 -8.53
N GLY A 88 12.52 -16.26 -7.67
CA GLY A 88 12.85 -16.43 -6.25
C GLY A 88 11.85 -15.77 -5.31
N GLY A 89 11.37 -14.56 -5.62
CA GLY A 89 10.54 -13.74 -4.71
C GLY A 89 9.15 -14.30 -4.34
N GLY A 90 8.70 -15.34 -5.02
CA GLY A 90 7.36 -15.92 -4.96
C GLY A 90 6.67 -15.87 -6.31
N ASN A 91 5.33 -15.75 -6.31
CA ASN A 91 4.55 -15.59 -7.53
C ASN A 91 4.36 -14.09 -7.85
N ILE A 92 4.78 -13.62 -9.04
CA ILE A 92 4.65 -12.21 -9.43
C ILE A 92 3.18 -11.74 -9.44
N LYS A 93 2.24 -12.67 -9.66
CA LYS A 93 0.78 -12.50 -9.53
C LYS A 93 0.31 -11.94 -8.18
N ASP A 94 1.11 -12.11 -7.12
CA ASP A 94 0.81 -11.57 -5.79
C ASP A 94 1.01 -10.05 -5.69
N LEU A 95 1.82 -9.45 -6.58
CA LEU A 95 2.09 -8.01 -6.66
C LEU A 95 1.01 -7.21 -7.43
N SER A 96 -0.21 -7.73 -7.58
CA SER A 96 -1.25 -7.14 -8.44
C SER A 96 -1.78 -5.76 -8.01
N LEU A 97 -1.46 -5.33 -6.77
CA LEU A 97 -1.74 -3.99 -6.22
C LEU A 97 -0.57 -3.00 -6.38
N LEU A 98 0.57 -3.44 -6.95
CA LEU A 98 1.78 -2.63 -7.03
C LEU A 98 1.64 -1.53 -8.08
N ARG A 99 1.94 -0.28 -7.68
CA ARG A 99 1.94 0.93 -8.53
C ARG A 99 3.35 1.35 -8.94
N VAL A 100 4.35 1.14 -8.10
CA VAL A 100 5.74 1.55 -8.35
C VAL A 100 6.68 0.36 -8.15
N LEU A 101 7.51 0.09 -9.16
CA LEU A 101 8.57 -0.91 -9.13
C LEU A 101 9.89 -0.29 -9.56
N ASP A 102 10.82 -0.14 -8.61
CA ASP A 102 12.18 0.39 -8.84
C ASP A 102 13.21 -0.74 -8.82
N LEU A 103 13.88 -0.96 -9.95
CA LEU A 103 14.90 -1.98 -10.20
C LEU A 103 16.24 -1.38 -10.65
N ARG A 104 16.48 -0.08 -10.41
CA ARG A 104 17.69 0.63 -10.85
C ARG A 104 19.00 0.00 -10.35
N ASN A 105 20.09 0.17 -11.09
CA ASN A 105 21.43 -0.34 -10.70
C ASN A 105 21.40 -1.82 -10.32
N ASN A 106 21.04 -2.67 -11.28
CA ASN A 106 20.97 -4.13 -11.11
C ASN A 106 21.66 -4.84 -12.30
N ARG A 107 21.50 -6.16 -12.40
CA ARG A 107 22.14 -7.00 -13.42
C ARG A 107 21.13 -7.71 -14.32
N PHE A 108 19.91 -7.19 -14.44
CA PHE A 108 18.86 -7.76 -15.28
C PHE A 108 19.30 -7.79 -16.75
N ALA A 109 19.33 -8.98 -17.36
CA ALA A 109 19.63 -9.16 -18.79
C ALA A 109 18.37 -9.19 -19.67
N GLN A 110 17.25 -9.61 -19.08
CA GLN A 110 15.89 -9.63 -19.63
C GLN A 110 14.89 -9.42 -18.48
N LEU A 111 13.70 -8.91 -18.78
CA LEU A 111 12.57 -8.83 -17.85
C LEU A 111 11.57 -9.96 -18.16
N PRO A 112 10.93 -10.60 -17.16
CA PRO A 112 10.02 -11.73 -17.38
C PRO A 112 8.64 -11.26 -17.88
N ASP A 113 8.04 -12.03 -18.80
CA ASP A 113 6.69 -11.73 -19.34
C ASP A 113 5.58 -11.68 -18.28
N ALA A 114 5.80 -12.34 -17.13
CA ALA A 114 4.93 -12.31 -15.96
C ALA A 114 4.77 -10.90 -15.33
N LEU A 115 5.62 -9.93 -15.68
CA LEU A 115 5.38 -8.52 -15.31
C LEU A 115 4.03 -7.99 -15.82
N THR A 116 3.45 -8.59 -16.87
CA THR A 116 2.12 -8.20 -17.36
C THR A 116 0.97 -8.52 -16.42
N GLU A 117 1.21 -9.29 -15.36
CA GLU A 117 0.23 -9.55 -14.31
C GLU A 117 0.11 -8.38 -13.31
N LEU A 118 1.02 -7.39 -13.38
CA LEU A 118 1.02 -6.14 -12.61
C LEU A 118 0.09 -5.08 -13.23
N GLY A 119 -1.20 -5.41 -13.38
CA GLY A 119 -2.18 -4.58 -14.10
C GLY A 119 -2.40 -3.15 -13.54
N GLN A 120 -1.95 -2.87 -12.32
CA GLN A 120 -2.03 -1.54 -11.68
C GLN A 120 -0.71 -0.75 -11.70
N LEU A 121 0.36 -1.27 -12.32
CA LEU A 121 1.67 -0.62 -12.32
C LEU A 121 1.62 0.72 -13.09
N GLN A 122 2.07 1.79 -12.44
CA GLN A 122 2.11 3.16 -12.94
C GLN A 122 3.54 3.62 -13.24
N VAL A 123 4.52 3.18 -12.45
CA VAL A 123 5.94 3.52 -12.62
C VAL A 123 6.77 2.24 -12.64
N LEU A 124 7.57 2.07 -13.69
CA LEU A 124 8.59 1.04 -13.81
C LEU A 124 9.93 1.71 -14.12
N ASP A 125 10.89 1.58 -13.21
CA ASP A 125 12.26 2.06 -13.41
C ASP A 125 13.24 0.88 -13.46
N VAL A 126 13.96 0.78 -14.57
CA VAL A 126 14.99 -0.25 -14.84
C VAL A 126 16.31 0.40 -15.29
N THR A 127 16.58 1.65 -14.87
CA THR A 127 17.82 2.37 -15.21
C THR A 127 19.08 1.58 -14.84
N ASP A 128 20.15 1.75 -15.63
CA ASP A 128 21.49 1.21 -15.36
C ASP A 128 21.46 -0.30 -15.10
N ASN A 129 21.00 -1.02 -16.13
CA ASN A 129 20.86 -2.47 -16.18
C ASN A 129 21.47 -3.03 -17.47
N LYS A 130 21.31 -4.33 -17.71
CA LYS A 130 21.94 -5.03 -18.85
C LYS A 130 20.91 -5.56 -19.86
N LEU A 131 19.74 -4.93 -19.92
CA LEU A 131 18.63 -5.34 -20.79
C LEU A 131 19.04 -5.18 -22.26
N LYS A 132 18.91 -6.26 -23.04
CA LYS A 132 19.19 -6.25 -24.48
C LYS A 132 17.97 -5.93 -25.35
N GLN A 133 16.78 -6.29 -24.84
CA GLN A 133 15.46 -6.06 -25.43
C GLN A 133 14.45 -5.93 -24.27
N LEU A 134 13.40 -5.12 -24.47
CA LEU A 134 12.22 -5.15 -23.61
C LEU A 134 11.30 -6.32 -24.03
N PRO A 135 10.62 -7.00 -23.09
CA PRO A 135 9.74 -8.11 -23.45
C PRO A 135 8.53 -7.62 -24.25
N LYS A 136 8.15 -8.35 -25.30
CA LYS A 136 7.01 -7.99 -26.17
C LYS A 136 5.70 -7.84 -25.40
N SER A 137 5.59 -8.46 -24.24
CA SER A 137 4.44 -8.38 -23.34
C SER A 137 4.24 -6.99 -22.70
N ILE A 138 5.28 -6.15 -22.59
CA ILE A 138 5.26 -4.85 -21.86
C ILE A 138 4.07 -3.95 -22.23
N GLY A 139 3.63 -3.98 -23.50
CA GLY A 139 2.48 -3.22 -24.00
C GLY A 139 1.13 -3.48 -23.33
N LYS A 140 1.00 -4.59 -22.58
CA LYS A 140 -0.20 -4.91 -21.78
C LYS A 140 -0.32 -4.09 -20.49
N LEU A 141 0.74 -3.39 -20.07
CA LEU A 141 0.71 -2.51 -18.89
C LEU A 141 -0.03 -1.20 -19.21
N HIS A 142 -1.35 -1.29 -19.40
CA HIS A 142 -2.19 -0.17 -19.82
C HIS A 142 -2.28 0.96 -18.78
N ALA A 143 -1.94 0.70 -17.52
CA ALA A 143 -1.89 1.69 -16.44
C ALA A 143 -0.55 2.44 -16.33
N LEU A 144 0.50 2.00 -17.03
CA LEU A 144 1.85 2.57 -16.87
C LEU A 144 1.92 3.99 -17.42
N GLN A 145 2.43 4.91 -16.59
CA GLN A 145 2.60 6.33 -16.88
C GLN A 145 4.07 6.70 -17.11
N THR A 146 4.97 6.07 -16.36
CA THR A 146 6.42 6.30 -16.47
C THR A 146 7.15 4.98 -16.70
N LEU A 147 7.90 4.91 -17.81
CA LEU A 147 8.85 3.85 -18.11
C LEU A 147 10.24 4.46 -18.24
N ASN A 148 11.13 4.14 -17.31
CA ASN A 148 12.52 4.56 -17.38
C ASN A 148 13.40 3.33 -17.66
N ALA A 149 14.04 3.31 -18.83
CA ALA A 149 14.92 2.26 -19.30
C ALA A 149 16.31 2.80 -19.71
N ARG A 150 16.70 3.93 -19.13
CA ARG A 150 18.00 4.58 -19.36
C ARG A 150 19.18 3.64 -19.06
N GLY A 151 20.33 3.84 -19.71
CA GLY A 151 21.58 3.16 -19.34
C GLY A 151 21.53 1.65 -19.52
N ASN A 152 20.90 1.19 -20.60
CA ASN A 152 20.74 -0.23 -20.93
C ASN A 152 21.41 -0.57 -22.27
N SER A 153 21.22 -1.79 -22.76
CA SER A 153 21.76 -2.25 -24.05
C SER A 153 20.65 -2.54 -25.07
N LEU A 154 19.53 -1.80 -25.00
CA LEU A 154 18.40 -1.96 -25.90
C LEU A 154 18.80 -1.58 -27.32
N LYS A 155 18.52 -2.45 -28.30
CA LYS A 155 18.76 -2.17 -29.74
C LYS A 155 17.54 -1.66 -30.49
N GLU A 156 16.36 -1.98 -29.97
CA GLU A 156 15.06 -1.72 -30.57
C GLU A 156 14.01 -1.64 -29.46
N LEU A 157 12.93 -0.88 -29.70
CA LEU A 157 11.72 -0.94 -28.87
C LEU A 157 10.70 -1.85 -29.56
N PRO A 158 10.05 -2.79 -28.84
CA PRO A 158 9.03 -3.63 -29.45
C PRO A 158 7.77 -2.81 -29.79
N ASP A 159 7.13 -3.12 -30.92
CA ASP A 159 5.89 -2.46 -31.39
C ASP A 159 4.76 -2.44 -30.35
N SER A 160 4.81 -3.29 -29.33
CA SER A 160 3.84 -3.32 -28.25
C SER A 160 3.93 -2.12 -27.30
N VAL A 161 5.05 -1.39 -27.23
CA VAL A 161 5.11 -0.10 -26.50
C VAL A 161 4.05 0.87 -27.03
N CYS A 162 3.74 0.81 -28.33
CA CYS A 162 2.67 1.59 -28.99
C CYS A 162 1.25 1.25 -28.51
N GLN A 163 1.06 0.28 -27.60
CA GLN A 163 -0.23 -0.13 -27.02
C GLN A 163 -0.45 0.45 -25.62
N MET A 164 0.55 1.16 -25.06
CA MET A 164 0.54 1.68 -23.69
C MET A 164 -0.22 3.03 -23.65
N LYS A 165 -1.54 2.95 -23.41
CA LYS A 165 -2.47 4.09 -23.52
C LYS A 165 -2.28 5.21 -22.48
N SER A 166 -1.57 4.95 -21.39
CA SER A 166 -1.42 5.90 -20.26
C SER A 166 0.00 6.47 -20.14
N LEU A 167 0.92 6.10 -21.03
CA LEU A 167 2.35 6.41 -20.91
C LEU A 167 2.61 7.90 -21.21
N ARG A 168 3.06 8.63 -20.19
CA ARG A 168 3.43 10.05 -20.23
C ARG A 168 4.93 10.26 -20.41
N THR A 169 5.75 9.47 -19.73
CA THR A 169 7.19 9.65 -19.66
C THR A 169 7.91 8.39 -20.09
N LEU A 170 8.75 8.50 -21.12
CA LEU A 170 9.60 7.42 -21.61
C LEU A 170 11.06 7.89 -21.68
N ASP A 171 11.92 7.39 -20.78
CA ASP A 171 13.37 7.58 -20.88
C ASP A 171 14.03 6.33 -21.46
N ILE A 172 14.69 6.50 -22.60
CA ILE A 172 15.44 5.49 -23.33
C ILE A 172 16.88 5.95 -23.64
N SER A 173 17.34 7.03 -23.00
CA SER A 173 18.70 7.57 -23.17
C SER A 173 19.78 6.58 -22.72
N HIS A 174 21.01 6.75 -23.22
CA HIS A 174 22.14 5.83 -23.06
C HIS A 174 21.78 4.38 -23.44
N ASN A 175 21.32 4.16 -24.68
CA ASN A 175 21.01 2.84 -25.24
C ASN A 175 21.63 2.67 -26.66
N GLN A 176 21.25 1.61 -27.39
CA GLN A 176 21.71 1.32 -28.76
C GLN A 176 20.55 1.38 -29.77
N ILE A 177 19.46 2.09 -29.43
CA ILE A 177 18.25 2.21 -30.24
C ILE A 177 18.52 3.11 -31.44
N ARG A 178 18.25 2.60 -32.66
CA ARG A 178 18.46 3.34 -33.92
C ARG A 178 17.17 3.82 -34.58
N SER A 179 16.04 3.25 -34.19
CA SER A 179 14.74 3.54 -34.80
C SER A 179 13.61 3.33 -33.80
N LEU A 180 12.71 4.30 -33.71
CA LEU A 180 11.43 4.12 -33.03
C LEU A 180 10.45 3.34 -33.93
N PRO A 181 9.51 2.55 -33.36
CA PRO A 181 8.53 1.82 -34.14
C PRO A 181 7.56 2.77 -34.86
N ARG A 182 7.21 2.49 -36.13
CA ARG A 182 6.37 3.37 -36.96
C ARG A 182 5.03 3.75 -36.33
N ARG A 183 4.47 2.89 -35.47
CA ARG A 183 3.17 3.08 -34.81
C ARG A 183 3.24 3.82 -33.46
N PHE A 184 4.39 4.40 -33.10
CA PHE A 184 4.59 5.12 -31.83
C PHE A 184 3.63 6.31 -31.64
N CYS A 185 3.15 6.90 -32.73
CA CYS A 185 2.05 7.90 -32.78
C CYS A 185 0.74 7.48 -32.06
N ASN A 186 0.56 6.20 -31.72
CA ASN A 186 -0.60 5.74 -30.95
C ASN A 186 -0.52 6.08 -29.45
N ILE A 187 0.65 6.48 -28.93
CA ILE A 187 0.85 6.87 -27.52
C ILE A 187 0.44 8.34 -27.34
N ARG A 188 -0.88 8.60 -27.41
CA ARG A 188 -1.47 9.96 -27.37
C ARG A 188 -1.30 10.70 -26.03
N THR A 189 -0.78 10.03 -25.01
CA THR A 189 -0.55 10.54 -23.66
C THR A 189 0.89 10.96 -23.39
N LEU A 190 1.82 10.79 -24.36
CA LEU A 190 3.25 11.02 -24.16
C LEU A 190 3.59 12.50 -24.04
N GLU A 191 3.97 12.92 -22.83
CA GLU A 191 4.39 14.28 -22.46
C GLU A 191 5.90 14.49 -22.59
N SER A 192 6.70 13.42 -22.39
CA SER A 192 8.16 13.49 -22.41
C SER A 192 8.81 12.22 -22.97
N LEU A 193 9.74 12.39 -23.91
CA LEU A 193 10.56 11.35 -24.51
C LEU A 193 12.02 11.80 -24.51
N THR A 194 12.90 11.06 -23.83
CA THR A 194 14.35 11.32 -23.82
C THR A 194 15.10 10.17 -24.50
N LEU A 195 15.90 10.52 -25.51
CA LEU A 195 16.62 9.57 -26.38
C LEU A 195 17.97 10.14 -26.85
N ASP A 196 18.85 9.27 -27.34
CA ASP A 196 20.19 9.64 -27.80
C ASP A 196 20.16 10.10 -29.27
N ILE A 197 20.05 11.42 -29.49
CA ILE A 197 19.89 12.05 -30.82
C ILE A 197 20.94 11.53 -31.82
N ASP A 198 22.21 11.45 -31.41
CA ASP A 198 23.36 11.07 -32.24
C ASP A 198 23.27 9.64 -32.84
N HIS A 199 22.45 8.77 -32.24
CA HIS A 199 22.35 7.35 -32.63
C HIS A 199 21.09 7.04 -33.45
N MET A 200 20.21 8.02 -33.65
CA MET A 200 18.92 7.86 -34.32
C MET A 200 19.02 7.95 -35.84
N THR A 201 18.37 7.00 -36.52
CA THR A 201 18.19 6.95 -37.97
C THR A 201 16.74 7.13 -38.41
N TYR A 202 15.78 6.92 -37.51
CA TYR A 202 14.35 7.16 -37.73
C TYR A 202 13.63 7.43 -36.39
N PRO A 203 13.14 8.65 -36.10
CA PRO A 203 13.15 9.86 -36.94
C PRO A 203 14.56 10.38 -37.29
N THR A 204 14.64 11.38 -38.17
CA THR A 204 15.90 12.09 -38.41
C THR A 204 16.35 12.86 -37.18
N PRO A 205 17.68 13.02 -36.96
CA PRO A 205 18.21 13.68 -35.77
C PRO A 205 17.72 15.13 -35.62
N ASP A 206 17.49 15.84 -36.72
CA ASP A 206 16.96 17.22 -36.72
C ASP A 206 15.59 17.29 -36.02
N ILE A 207 14.68 16.35 -36.34
CA ILE A 207 13.34 16.27 -35.73
C ILE A 207 13.43 15.83 -34.26
N CYS A 208 14.44 15.04 -33.91
CA CYS A 208 14.73 14.67 -32.52
C CYS A 208 15.27 15.85 -31.69
N GLN A 209 15.95 16.81 -32.31
CA GLN A 209 16.42 18.04 -31.64
C GLN A 209 15.28 19.01 -31.32
N ASP A 210 14.25 19.08 -32.17
CA ASP A 210 13.03 19.88 -31.95
C ASP A 210 12.05 19.30 -30.89
N GLY A 211 12.46 18.23 -30.19
CA GLY A 211 11.79 17.70 -28.99
C GLY A 211 10.58 16.77 -29.23
N THR A 212 10.06 16.20 -28.14
CA THR A 212 8.99 15.18 -28.11
C THR A 212 7.78 15.54 -28.97
N ASP A 213 7.34 16.79 -28.88
CA ASP A 213 6.19 17.32 -29.62
C ASP A 213 6.38 17.26 -31.14
N SER A 214 7.62 17.47 -31.62
CA SER A 214 7.98 17.50 -33.03
C SER A 214 8.16 16.09 -33.58
N ILE A 215 8.76 15.19 -32.79
CA ILE A 215 8.77 13.74 -33.04
C ILE A 215 7.34 13.20 -33.21
N MET A 216 6.44 13.52 -32.28
CA MET A 216 5.06 13.04 -32.31
C MET A 216 4.26 13.63 -33.48
N LYS A 217 4.45 14.91 -33.83
CA LYS A 217 3.84 15.52 -35.03
C LYS A 217 4.32 14.83 -36.32
N PHE A 218 5.62 14.58 -36.46
CA PHE A 218 6.18 13.87 -37.63
C PHE A 218 5.59 12.46 -37.78
N MET A 219 5.58 11.68 -36.70
CA MET A 219 5.03 10.32 -36.72
C MET A 219 3.52 10.28 -36.97
N CYS A 220 2.76 11.23 -36.42
CA CYS A 220 1.34 11.38 -36.72
C CYS A 220 1.12 11.71 -38.22
N ALA A 221 1.92 12.62 -38.79
CA ALA A 221 1.85 12.96 -40.21
C ALA A 221 2.16 11.76 -41.13
N GLU A 222 3.24 11.00 -40.87
CA GLU A 222 3.56 9.80 -41.67
C GLU A 222 2.49 8.70 -41.58
N ASN A 223 1.73 8.62 -40.48
CA ASN A 223 0.66 7.63 -40.29
C ASN A 223 -0.73 8.16 -40.69
N GLY A 224 -0.86 9.41 -41.15
CA GLY A 224 -2.15 10.01 -41.52
C GLY A 224 -3.09 10.28 -40.33
N ILE A 225 -2.54 10.54 -39.15
CA ILE A 225 -3.27 10.77 -37.90
C ILE A 225 -3.15 12.24 -37.48
N GLU A 226 -4.24 12.85 -37.02
CA GLU A 226 -4.19 14.20 -36.43
C GLU A 226 -3.48 14.18 -35.07
N TYR A 227 -2.46 15.04 -34.91
CA TYR A 227 -1.74 15.20 -33.64
C TYR A 227 -2.58 16.00 -32.63
N SER A 228 -2.92 15.37 -31.51
CA SER A 228 -3.55 16.01 -30.34
C SER A 228 -2.55 16.10 -29.19
N PRO A 229 -2.31 17.29 -28.58
CA PRO A 229 -1.48 17.41 -27.39
C PRO A 229 -1.98 16.52 -26.23
N PRO A 230 -1.10 15.97 -25.38
CA PRO A 230 -1.49 15.07 -24.28
C PRO A 230 -2.54 15.65 -23.34
N SER A 231 -2.50 16.96 -23.10
CA SER A 231 -3.46 17.70 -22.27
C SER A 231 -4.91 17.66 -22.76
N LYS A 232 -5.17 17.20 -24.00
CA LYS A 232 -6.53 16.95 -24.54
C LYS A 232 -6.95 15.48 -24.50
N HIS A 233 -6.09 14.55 -24.10
CA HIS A 233 -6.38 13.10 -24.13
C HIS A 233 -6.66 12.55 -22.74
N LEU A 234 -7.93 12.63 -22.31
CA LEU A 234 -8.39 12.07 -21.03
C LEU A 234 -8.13 10.55 -20.95
N LEU A 235 -7.61 10.11 -19.80
CA LEU A 235 -7.24 8.71 -19.57
C LEU A 235 -8.45 7.77 -19.64
N PRO A 236 -8.35 6.60 -20.31
CA PRO A 236 -9.44 5.62 -20.38
C PRO A 236 -9.97 5.11 -19.02
N VAL A 237 -9.20 5.31 -17.95
CA VAL A 237 -9.55 4.94 -16.55
C VAL A 237 -10.81 5.67 -16.05
N LEU A 238 -11.13 6.84 -16.60
CA LEU A 238 -12.38 7.56 -16.31
C LEU A 238 -13.56 7.12 -17.21
N ASN A 239 -13.29 6.40 -18.30
CA ASN A 239 -14.21 6.22 -19.42
C ASN A 239 -14.85 4.81 -19.48
N THR A 240 -14.79 4.04 -18.38
CA THR A 240 -15.44 2.72 -18.25
C THR A 240 -16.87 2.79 -17.70
N TYR A 241 -17.33 3.96 -17.24
CA TYR A 241 -18.70 4.19 -16.75
C TYR A 241 -19.60 4.94 -17.76
N THR A 242 -19.05 5.35 -18.90
CA THR A 242 -19.64 6.34 -19.82
C THR A 242 -19.96 5.75 -21.19
N ARG A 243 -20.41 4.48 -21.23
CA ARG A 243 -20.71 3.81 -22.51
C ARG A 243 -22.06 3.09 -22.61
N GLU A 244 -23.07 3.64 -21.94
CA GLU A 244 -24.49 3.39 -22.22
C GLU A 244 -25.32 4.60 -21.71
N THR A 245 -25.54 5.62 -22.55
CA THR A 245 -26.64 6.64 -22.47
C THR A 245 -26.48 7.75 -23.54
N GLU A 246 -26.82 7.46 -24.80
CA GLU A 246 -27.10 8.53 -25.77
C GLU A 246 -28.51 9.11 -25.55
N SER A 247 -28.70 9.92 -24.51
CA SER A 247 -29.79 10.94 -24.39
C SER A 247 -29.82 11.63 -23.02
N SER A 248 -29.34 12.88 -22.93
CA SER A 248 -29.89 13.97 -22.09
C SER A 248 -28.94 15.17 -22.01
N SER A 249 -29.20 16.24 -22.78
CA SER A 249 -28.42 17.49 -22.74
C SER A 249 -28.52 18.29 -21.43
N SER A 250 -29.43 17.90 -20.52
CA SER A 250 -29.62 18.53 -19.20
C SER A 250 -28.51 18.18 -18.20
N ALA A 251 -28.03 16.93 -18.18
CA ALA A 251 -27.07 16.45 -17.17
C ALA A 251 -25.69 17.11 -17.28
N LEU A 252 -25.25 17.42 -18.51
CA LEU A 252 -23.97 18.10 -18.76
C LEU A 252 -23.87 19.49 -18.11
N GLN A 253 -24.98 20.25 -18.06
CA GLN A 253 -25.02 21.56 -17.40
C GLN A 253 -25.10 21.50 -15.86
N ALA A 254 -25.36 20.33 -15.27
CA ALA A 254 -25.17 20.10 -13.84
C ALA A 254 -23.69 19.83 -13.56
N LEU A 255 -23.11 18.84 -14.25
CA LEU A 255 -21.72 18.41 -14.07
C LEU A 255 -20.71 19.54 -14.30
N GLN A 256 -20.89 20.40 -15.31
CA GLN A 256 -19.99 21.53 -15.54
C GLN A 256 -19.98 22.54 -14.37
N ARG A 257 -21.10 22.71 -13.65
CA ARG A 257 -21.16 23.60 -12.47
C ARG A 257 -20.50 22.97 -11.25
N GLU A 258 -20.56 21.64 -11.13
CA GLU A 258 -19.85 20.91 -10.08
C GLU A 258 -18.32 20.92 -10.33
N ASP A 259 -17.87 20.78 -11.58
CA ASP A 259 -16.45 20.94 -11.96
C ASP A 259 -15.94 22.37 -11.68
N ASP A 260 -16.69 23.43 -12.03
CA ASP A 260 -16.29 24.81 -11.71
C ASP A 260 -16.24 25.07 -10.19
N GLN A 261 -17.17 24.48 -9.41
CA GLN A 261 -17.12 24.54 -7.95
C GLN A 261 -15.96 23.73 -7.36
N LEU A 262 -15.64 22.56 -7.90
CA LEU A 262 -14.49 21.76 -7.49
C LEU A 262 -13.18 22.46 -7.82
N ASN A 263 -12.97 22.92 -9.06
CA ASN A 263 -11.77 23.62 -9.47
C ASN A 263 -11.55 24.92 -8.67
N SER A 264 -12.60 25.70 -8.44
CA SER A 264 -12.49 26.90 -7.60
C SER A 264 -12.28 26.60 -6.11
N SER A 265 -12.64 25.40 -5.64
CA SER A 265 -12.37 24.94 -4.27
C SER A 265 -10.97 24.37 -4.09
N VAL A 266 -10.47 23.62 -5.09
CA VAL A 266 -9.08 23.16 -5.17
C VAL A 266 -8.13 24.35 -5.22
N LEU A 267 -8.40 25.34 -6.08
CA LEU A 267 -7.57 26.55 -6.18
C LEU A 267 -7.54 27.34 -4.85
N LYS A 268 -8.67 27.44 -4.14
CA LYS A 268 -8.73 28.04 -2.78
C LYS A 268 -7.97 27.23 -1.74
N TYR A 269 -7.94 25.90 -1.86
CA TYR A 269 -7.16 25.04 -0.97
C TYR A 269 -5.66 25.19 -1.24
N GLU A 270 -5.25 25.25 -2.51
CA GLU A 270 -3.86 25.46 -2.91
C GLU A 270 -3.35 26.85 -2.52
N THR A 271 -4.13 27.92 -2.73
CA THR A 271 -3.73 29.25 -2.25
C THR A 271 -3.66 29.31 -0.73
N LYS A 272 -4.61 28.72 0.00
CA LYS A 272 -4.57 28.68 1.48
C LYS A 272 -3.43 27.81 2.02
N ARG A 273 -3.04 26.73 1.31
CA ARG A 273 -1.85 25.92 1.60
C ARG A 273 -0.57 26.71 1.38
N ASN A 274 -0.42 27.35 0.22
CA ASN A 274 0.76 28.16 -0.12
C ASN A 274 0.90 29.37 0.82
N GLN A 275 -0.22 29.99 1.20
CA GLN A 275 -0.28 31.05 2.19
C GLN A 275 0.21 30.55 3.57
N LYS A 276 -0.38 29.47 4.12
CA LYS A 276 0.11 28.86 5.37
C LYS A 276 1.58 28.49 5.33
N GLN A 277 2.09 28.02 4.18
CA GLN A 277 3.51 27.68 4.01
C GLN A 277 4.42 28.92 3.96
N SER A 278 3.94 30.05 3.41
CA SER A 278 4.62 31.34 3.46
C SER A 278 4.57 31.99 4.86
N ASP A 279 3.44 31.85 5.57
CA ASP A 279 3.28 32.35 6.93
C ASP A 279 4.16 31.57 7.91
N PHE A 280 4.28 30.25 7.74
CA PHE A 280 5.21 29.41 8.51
C PHE A 280 6.67 29.85 8.35
N VAL A 281 7.13 30.06 7.11
CA VAL A 281 8.50 30.53 6.82
C VAL A 281 8.74 31.94 7.38
N ARG A 282 7.72 32.81 7.40
CA ARG A 282 7.83 34.12 8.07
C ARG A 282 7.97 33.97 9.58
N LEU A 283 7.15 33.12 10.22
CA LEU A 283 7.21 32.86 11.66
C LEU A 283 8.57 32.27 12.07
N GLU A 284 9.12 31.35 11.28
CA GLU A 284 10.46 30.77 11.47
C GLU A 284 11.56 31.84 11.42
N GLN A 285 11.46 32.80 10.49
CA GLN A 285 12.37 33.95 10.41
C GLN A 285 12.23 34.93 11.57
N GLU A 286 11.00 35.18 12.03
CA GLU A 286 10.71 36.04 13.19
C GLU A 286 11.25 35.43 14.49
N LEU A 287 11.08 34.11 14.68
CA LEU A 287 11.64 33.36 15.80
C LEU A 287 13.18 33.39 15.80
N ALA A 288 13.82 33.13 14.65
CA ALA A 288 15.27 33.19 14.52
C ALA A 288 15.83 34.60 14.81
N GLN A 289 15.10 35.67 14.46
CA GLN A 289 15.48 37.04 14.82
C GLN A 289 15.34 37.30 16.33
N LEU A 290 14.29 36.80 16.97
CA LEU A 290 14.10 36.92 18.43
C LEU A 290 15.17 36.15 19.22
N GLU A 291 15.53 34.94 18.78
CA GLU A 291 16.65 34.18 19.38
C GLU A 291 17.99 34.93 19.22
N ALA A 292 18.27 35.49 18.05
CA ALA A 292 19.48 36.30 17.82
C ALA A 292 19.52 37.56 18.72
N GLN A 293 18.38 38.25 18.90
CA GLN A 293 18.28 39.39 19.81
C GLN A 293 18.49 38.98 21.28
N GLN A 294 17.88 37.87 21.72
CA GLN A 294 18.09 37.35 23.08
C GLN A 294 19.55 36.94 23.31
N ALA A 295 20.20 36.29 22.34
CA ALA A 295 21.61 35.94 22.41
C ALA A 295 22.49 37.20 22.54
N GLN A 296 22.22 38.26 21.77
CA GLN A 296 22.96 39.53 21.83
C GLN A 296 22.78 40.25 23.19
N ILE A 297 21.56 40.22 23.75
CA ILE A 297 21.28 40.77 25.10
C ILE A 297 21.99 39.93 26.18
N ALA A 298 21.97 38.60 26.08
CA ALA A 298 22.67 37.71 27.01
C ALA A 298 24.20 37.89 26.93
N GLU A 299 24.76 38.14 25.75
CA GLU A 299 26.18 38.43 25.56
C GLU A 299 26.57 39.79 26.17
N SER A 300 25.76 40.84 25.96
CA SER A 300 26.02 42.16 26.57
C SER A 300 25.88 42.14 28.10
N SER A 301 24.89 41.41 28.63
CA SER A 301 24.72 41.19 30.07
C SER A 301 25.92 40.44 30.67
N ASN A 302 26.42 39.39 30.00
CA ASN A 302 27.63 38.69 30.43
C ASN A 302 28.89 39.57 30.35
N ARG A 303 29.06 40.41 29.31
CA ARG A 303 30.16 41.39 29.25
C ARG A 303 30.12 42.35 30.44
N ASN A 304 28.94 42.92 30.73
CA ASN A 304 28.77 43.83 31.87
C ASN A 304 29.03 43.12 33.20
N ARG A 305 28.59 41.87 33.36
CA ARG A 305 28.85 41.05 34.56
C ARG A 305 30.33 40.75 34.76
N VAL A 306 31.07 40.45 33.68
CA VAL A 306 32.53 40.22 33.73
C VAL A 306 33.26 41.51 34.08
N LEU A 307 32.89 42.65 33.50
CA LEU A 307 33.47 43.95 33.82
C LEU A 307 33.21 44.37 35.28
N LEU A 308 32.00 44.11 35.80
CA LEU A 308 31.67 44.36 37.20
C LEU A 308 32.50 43.49 38.15
N LEU A 309 32.62 42.19 37.86
CA LEU A 309 33.48 41.28 38.63
C LEU A 309 34.97 41.70 38.58
N GLN A 310 35.43 42.24 37.46
CA GLN A 310 36.77 42.82 37.32
C GLN A 310 36.93 44.18 38.01
N SER A 311 35.86 44.92 38.31
CA SER A 311 35.93 46.05 39.24
C SER A 311 36.07 45.51 40.66
N LEU A 312 35.08 44.73 41.12
CA LEU A 312 35.00 44.23 42.49
C LEU A 312 36.27 43.49 42.93
N ALA A 313 36.92 42.74 42.04
CA ALA A 313 38.21 42.10 42.32
C ALA A 313 39.34 43.12 42.60
N ARG A 314 39.45 44.19 41.80
CA ARG A 314 40.44 45.27 42.02
C ARG A 314 40.11 46.10 43.25
N ASP A 315 38.83 46.42 43.43
CA ASP A 315 38.32 47.17 44.59
C ASP A 315 38.61 46.39 45.90
N GLN A 316 38.53 45.05 45.86
CA GLN A 316 38.89 44.16 46.95
C GLN A 316 40.41 44.00 47.14
N GLU A 317 41.21 43.89 46.06
CA GLU A 317 42.68 43.90 46.15
C GLU A 317 43.21 45.19 46.78
N GLU A 318 42.63 46.34 46.43
CA GLU A 318 42.96 47.65 47.02
C GLU A 318 42.52 47.74 48.49
N ALA A 319 41.33 47.24 48.83
CA ALA A 319 40.88 47.15 50.22
C ALA A 319 41.80 46.27 51.07
N ASP A 320 42.17 45.08 50.59
CA ASP A 320 43.08 44.16 51.28
C ASP A 320 44.50 44.74 51.39
N HIS A 321 44.96 45.55 50.43
CA HIS A 321 46.23 46.27 50.54
C HIS A 321 46.16 47.37 51.60
N ASN A 322 45.09 48.17 51.62
CA ASN A 322 44.87 49.21 52.64
C ASN A 322 44.76 48.62 54.05
N ILE A 323 44.07 47.49 54.22
CA ILE A 323 43.99 46.76 55.51
C ILE A 323 45.38 46.32 55.97
N ARG A 324 46.20 45.73 55.09
CA ARG A 324 47.59 45.34 55.40
C ARG A 324 48.44 46.54 55.83
N ASN A 325 48.38 47.66 55.10
CA ASN A 325 49.10 48.88 55.44
C ASN A 325 48.70 49.44 56.83
N ILE A 326 47.41 49.35 57.19
CA ILE A 326 46.92 49.75 58.52
C ILE A 326 47.39 48.78 59.62
N GLN A 327 47.41 47.46 59.35
CA GLN A 327 47.90 46.45 60.28
C GLN A 327 49.40 46.59 60.56
N GLU A 328 50.23 46.75 59.53
CA GLU A 328 51.68 46.96 59.67
C GLU A 328 51.99 48.22 60.48
N LYS A 329 51.26 49.31 60.25
CA LYS A 329 51.40 50.53 61.04
C LYS A 329 51.00 50.31 62.50
N SER A 330 49.86 49.67 62.76
CA SER A 330 49.42 49.34 64.12
C SER A 330 50.40 48.43 64.86
N GLU A 331 51.05 47.49 64.18
CA GLU A 331 52.13 46.69 64.76
C GLU A 331 53.38 47.51 65.06
N SER A 332 53.78 48.43 64.17
CA SER A 332 54.91 49.34 64.42
C SER A 332 54.67 50.20 65.66
N ASP A 333 53.49 50.81 65.77
CA ASP A 333 53.09 51.65 66.90
C ASP A 333 53.06 50.83 68.21
N LYS A 334 52.55 49.58 68.18
CA LYS A 334 52.61 48.65 69.32
C LYS A 334 54.04 48.30 69.73
N ARG A 335 54.94 48.03 68.78
CA ARG A 335 56.35 47.72 69.06
C ARG A 335 57.07 48.89 69.71
N GLN A 336 56.82 50.13 69.25
CA GLN A 336 57.33 51.35 69.88
C GLN A 336 56.80 51.54 71.31
N MET A 337 55.50 51.29 71.53
CA MET A 337 54.89 51.38 72.86
C MET A 337 55.47 50.33 73.83
N ILE A 338 55.67 49.08 73.38
CA ILE A 338 56.29 48.02 74.18
C ILE A 338 57.74 48.38 74.56
N SER A 339 58.53 48.89 73.62
CA SER A 339 59.90 49.37 73.91
C SER A 339 59.91 50.49 74.94
N SER A 340 58.96 51.43 74.83
CA SER A 340 58.82 52.55 75.76
C SER A 340 58.42 52.09 77.17
N LEU A 341 57.54 51.08 77.28
CA LEU A 341 57.16 50.46 78.55
C LEU A 341 58.33 49.71 79.18
N GLN A 342 59.10 48.94 78.40
CA GLN A 342 60.29 48.23 78.89
C GLN A 342 61.36 49.19 79.45
N GLU A 343 61.55 50.36 78.83
CA GLU A 343 62.40 51.41 79.39
C GLU A 343 61.86 51.95 80.73
N VAL A 344 60.55 52.16 80.86
CA VAL A 344 59.92 52.62 82.10
C VAL A 344 60.00 51.56 83.21
N GLU A 345 59.88 50.27 82.88
CA GLU A 345 60.10 49.15 83.79
C GLU A 345 61.56 49.08 84.26
N HIS A 346 62.53 49.26 83.38
CA HIS A 346 63.95 49.32 83.77
C HIS A 346 64.25 50.51 84.69
N ARG A 347 63.70 51.70 84.36
CA ARG A 347 63.86 52.91 85.18
C ARG A 347 63.19 52.76 86.55
N SER A 348 62.01 52.15 86.63
CA SER A 348 61.30 51.94 87.89
C SER A 348 61.94 50.84 88.75
N ALA A 349 62.42 49.75 88.17
CA ALA A 349 63.21 48.73 88.87
C ALA A 349 64.50 49.33 89.47
N TYR A 350 65.22 50.16 88.71
CA TYR A 350 66.40 50.88 89.19
C TYR A 350 66.07 51.82 90.36
N LEU A 351 64.98 52.60 90.26
CA LEU A 351 64.51 53.47 91.34
C LEU A 351 64.07 52.68 92.58
N ILE A 352 63.43 51.53 92.43
CA ILE A 352 63.06 50.64 93.55
C ILE A 352 64.32 50.12 94.25
N GLN A 353 65.35 49.71 93.51
CA GLN A 353 66.63 49.28 94.09
C GLN A 353 67.34 50.43 94.83
N GLN A 354 67.34 51.64 94.25
CA GLN A 354 67.85 52.85 94.91
C GLN A 354 67.06 53.20 96.18
N LEU A 355 65.74 53.03 96.17
CA LEU A 355 64.88 53.23 97.34
C LEU A 355 65.11 52.17 98.42
N LEU A 356 65.39 50.91 98.07
CA LEU A 356 65.78 49.87 99.03
C LEU A 356 67.09 50.23 99.73
N GLU A 357 68.11 50.68 98.99
CA GLU A 357 69.33 51.22 99.59
C GLU A 357 69.07 52.43 100.50
N MET A 358 68.17 53.33 100.11
CA MET A 358 67.78 54.47 100.94
C MET A 358 67.02 54.03 102.20
N ASN A 359 66.25 52.96 102.15
CA ASN A 359 65.51 52.42 103.28
C ASN A 359 66.43 51.69 104.28
N GLU A 360 67.48 51.01 103.81
CA GLU A 360 68.59 50.55 104.69
C GLU A 360 69.34 51.71 105.37
N LYS A 361 69.50 52.84 104.66
CA LYS A 361 70.10 54.07 105.21
C LYS A 361 69.14 54.75 106.20
N ALA A 362 67.82 54.70 105.97
CA ALA A 362 66.79 55.24 106.87
C ALA A 362 66.68 54.46 108.18
N LYS A 363 66.74 53.12 108.14
CA LYS A 363 66.79 52.25 109.34
C LYS A 363 67.97 52.52 110.29
N LYS A 364 68.93 53.39 109.93
CA LYS A 364 70.07 53.77 110.77
C LYS A 364 69.93 55.13 111.48
N LYS A 365 68.77 55.81 111.42
CA LYS A 365 68.54 57.10 112.10
C LYS A 365 67.16 57.24 112.75
N GLU A 366 66.89 56.40 113.73
CA GLU A 366 65.76 56.52 114.69
C GLU A 366 66.05 57.60 115.77
N ALA A 367 66.47 58.80 115.34
CA ALA A 367 67.04 59.83 116.22
C ALA A 367 66.85 61.27 115.69
N PHE A 368 65.65 61.62 115.21
CA PHE A 368 65.31 62.98 114.75
C PHE A 368 63.81 63.32 114.89
N LEU A 369 63.12 62.81 115.93
CA LEU A 369 61.66 62.98 116.07
C LEU A 369 61.21 64.10 117.03
N ASP A 370 62.07 64.59 117.93
CA ASP A 370 61.76 65.72 118.83
C ASP A 370 61.78 67.11 118.12
N GLU A 371 62.24 67.16 116.87
CA GLU A 371 62.30 68.39 116.06
C GLU A 371 61.03 68.60 115.20
N MET A 372 60.17 67.58 115.08
CA MET A 372 59.03 67.60 114.14
C MET A 372 57.74 68.16 114.76
N GLU A 373 57.45 67.90 116.04
CA GLU A 373 56.22 68.36 116.69
C GLU A 373 56.09 69.90 116.70
N ARG A 374 57.22 70.63 116.76
CA ARG A 374 57.23 72.09 116.69
C ARG A 374 56.75 72.67 115.35
N LYS A 375 56.75 71.90 114.26
CA LYS A 375 56.32 72.37 112.92
C LYS A 375 54.81 72.21 112.68
N MET A 376 54.21 71.17 113.27
CA MET A 376 52.79 70.83 113.09
C MET A 376 51.84 72.00 113.43
N MET A 377 52.22 72.88 114.37
CA MET A 377 51.41 74.04 114.80
C MET A 377 51.52 75.30 113.91
N GLU A 378 52.43 75.31 112.92
CA GLU A 378 52.50 76.38 111.91
C GLU A 378 51.68 76.02 110.66
N ASP A 379 51.76 74.76 110.21
CA ASP A 379 51.07 74.25 109.01
C ASP A 379 49.53 74.32 109.12
N GLU A 380 48.95 74.11 110.30
CA GLU A 380 47.48 74.09 110.49
C GLU A 380 46.81 75.45 110.14
N LYS A 381 47.57 76.55 110.22
CA LYS A 381 47.07 77.90 109.85
C LYS A 381 47.14 78.15 108.34
N MET A 382 48.11 77.55 107.64
CA MET A 382 48.23 77.65 106.19
C MET A 382 47.16 76.84 105.45
N PHE A 383 46.67 75.75 106.05
CA PHE A 383 45.71 74.84 105.42
C PHE A 383 44.36 75.52 105.10
N LYS A 384 43.84 76.33 106.03
CA LYS A 384 42.48 76.92 105.94
C LYS A 384 42.33 77.97 104.85
N ILE A 385 43.40 78.68 104.50
CA ILE A 385 43.39 79.68 103.41
C ILE A 385 43.45 79.00 102.04
N GLN A 386 44.19 77.89 101.90
CA GLN A 386 44.29 77.16 100.63
C GLN A 386 43.02 76.39 100.26
N GLU A 387 42.13 76.05 101.21
CA GLU A 387 40.96 75.24 100.90
C GLU A 387 39.90 76.00 100.06
N GLU A 388 39.75 77.31 100.31
CA GLU A 388 38.79 78.17 99.60
C GLU A 388 39.26 78.52 98.19
N GLU A 389 40.53 78.92 98.01
CA GLU A 389 41.11 79.16 96.67
C GLU A 389 41.05 77.89 95.80
N ARG A 390 41.39 76.73 96.38
CA ARG A 390 41.29 75.43 95.66
C ARG A 390 39.86 75.07 95.31
N LYS A 391 38.81 75.56 96.00
CA LYS A 391 37.41 75.35 95.58
C LYS A 391 37.10 76.16 94.33
N LEU A 392 37.35 77.47 94.35
CA LEU A 392 37.05 78.38 93.24
C LEU A 392 37.77 77.97 91.93
N VAL A 393 39.02 77.53 92.01
CA VAL A 393 39.75 77.03 90.83
C VAL A 393 39.10 75.75 90.27
N ARG A 394 38.76 74.77 91.13
CA ARG A 394 38.10 73.53 90.70
C ARG A 394 36.72 73.78 90.08
N GLU A 395 35.94 74.70 90.65
CA GLU A 395 34.62 75.07 90.09
C GLU A 395 34.76 75.67 88.68
N ASN A 396 35.76 76.54 88.46
CA ASN A 396 36.03 77.13 87.15
C ASN A 396 36.55 76.09 86.14
N GLU A 397 37.45 75.18 86.54
CA GLU A 397 37.93 74.07 85.70
C GLU A 397 36.79 73.10 85.32
N VAL A 398 35.86 72.81 86.24
CA VAL A 398 34.66 72.02 85.97
C VAL A 398 33.72 72.72 84.98
N LEU A 399 33.53 74.04 85.10
CA LEU A 399 32.72 74.80 84.14
C LEU A 399 33.35 74.81 82.74
N VAL A 400 34.65 75.08 82.60
CA VAL A 400 35.35 75.10 81.30
C VAL A 400 35.38 73.71 80.66
N SER A 401 35.59 72.65 81.44
CA SER A 401 35.57 71.28 80.93
C SER A 401 34.17 70.81 80.54
N MET A 402 33.13 71.19 81.30
CA MET A 402 31.73 70.91 80.93
C MET A 402 31.29 71.70 79.69
N GLU A 403 31.71 72.95 79.54
CA GLU A 403 31.45 73.72 78.31
C GLU A 403 32.14 73.10 77.09
N ARG A 404 33.37 72.58 77.23
CA ARG A 404 34.04 71.80 76.18
C ARG A 404 33.24 70.54 75.83
N ILE A 405 32.80 69.77 76.82
CA ILE A 405 32.00 68.55 76.60
C ILE A 405 30.66 68.86 75.92
N LEU A 406 30.00 69.98 76.28
CA LEU A 406 28.77 70.42 75.61
C LEU A 406 29.02 70.86 74.16
N ARG A 407 30.14 71.55 73.88
CA ARG A 407 30.54 71.92 72.50
C ARG A 407 30.89 70.69 71.66
N GLU A 408 31.62 69.72 72.22
CA GLU A 408 31.95 68.44 71.57
C GLU A 408 30.69 67.60 71.31
N ARG A 409 29.78 67.52 72.29
CA ARG A 409 28.47 66.87 72.13
C ARG A 409 27.65 67.53 71.03
N HIS A 410 27.51 68.85 71.03
CA HIS A 410 26.75 69.57 69.99
C HIS A 410 27.35 69.41 68.59
N ALA A 411 28.68 69.35 68.47
CA ALA A 411 29.36 69.07 67.20
C ALA A 411 29.07 67.64 66.71
N PHE A 412 29.13 66.64 67.60
CA PHE A 412 28.79 65.25 67.30
C PHE A 412 27.32 65.07 66.95
N GLU A 413 26.42 65.74 67.67
CA GLU A 413 24.96 65.71 67.46
C GLU A 413 24.59 66.38 66.12
N SER A 414 25.27 67.48 65.74
CA SER A 414 25.14 68.11 64.42
C SER A 414 25.72 67.26 63.27
N GLN A 415 26.80 66.52 63.50
CA GLN A 415 27.29 65.53 62.52
C GLN A 415 26.30 64.37 62.37
N ARG A 416 25.79 63.82 63.50
CA ARG A 416 24.84 62.72 63.48
C ARG A 416 23.57 63.10 62.72
N LEU A 417 23.03 64.31 62.96
CA LEU A 417 21.85 64.81 62.24
C LEU A 417 22.08 64.83 60.72
N LYS A 418 23.25 65.30 60.25
CA LYS A 418 23.58 65.33 58.81
C LYS A 418 23.75 63.93 58.20
N TYR A 419 24.29 62.97 58.95
CA TYR A 419 24.33 61.57 58.52
C TYR A 419 22.93 60.93 58.49
N GLU A 420 22.06 61.30 59.43
CA GLU A 420 20.68 60.85 59.54
C GLU A 420 19.84 61.42 58.36
N GLU A 421 19.93 62.74 58.09
CA GLU A 421 19.36 63.40 56.92
C GLU A 421 19.86 62.82 55.59
N HIS A 422 21.18 62.56 55.45
CA HIS A 422 21.74 62.01 54.22
C HIS A 422 21.30 60.55 54.00
N ARG A 423 21.32 59.71 55.04
CA ARG A 423 20.79 58.34 54.98
C ARG A 423 19.33 58.35 54.56
N ASP A 424 18.51 59.20 55.19
CA ASP A 424 17.07 59.24 54.96
C ASP A 424 16.73 59.86 53.58
N SER A 425 17.60 60.69 53.01
CA SER A 425 17.52 61.11 51.61
C SER A 425 17.86 59.98 50.63
N VAL A 426 18.87 59.15 50.94
CA VAL A 426 19.31 58.04 50.07
C VAL A 426 18.30 56.88 50.09
N THR A 427 17.76 56.52 51.25
CA THR A 427 16.69 55.51 51.34
C THR A 427 15.43 55.94 50.60
N LYS A 428 15.07 57.23 50.66
CA LYS A 428 13.93 57.77 49.92
C LYS A 428 14.14 57.69 48.41
N GLN A 429 15.31 58.09 47.91
CA GLN A 429 15.65 57.95 46.49
C GLN A 429 15.65 56.49 46.02
N ALA A 430 16.10 55.54 46.86
CA ALA A 430 16.01 54.11 46.54
C ALA A 430 14.55 53.65 46.45
N MET A 431 13.69 54.04 47.40
CA MET A 431 12.26 53.71 47.37
C MET A 431 11.53 54.33 46.16
N ASP A 432 11.85 55.57 45.80
CA ASP A 432 11.29 56.26 44.63
C ASP A 432 11.67 55.54 43.31
N ILE A 433 12.87 54.95 43.25
CA ILE A 433 13.34 54.11 42.13
C ILE A 433 12.62 52.76 42.12
N ASP A 434 12.59 52.05 43.24
CA ASP A 434 11.93 50.75 43.39
C ASP A 434 10.44 50.82 43.03
N GLU A 435 9.73 51.88 43.44
CA GLU A 435 8.32 52.08 43.08
C GLU A 435 8.15 52.31 41.58
N LEU A 436 9.05 53.09 40.95
CA LEU A 436 8.98 53.38 39.52
C LEU A 436 9.33 52.16 38.65
N GLU A 437 10.27 51.31 39.11
CA GLU A 437 10.54 50.01 38.49
C GLU A 437 9.37 49.03 38.69
N MET A 438 8.76 48.97 39.88
CA MET A 438 7.57 48.15 40.12
C MET A 438 6.36 48.57 39.28
N GLN A 439 6.13 49.88 39.09
CA GLN A 439 5.11 50.36 38.15
C GLN A 439 5.41 49.95 36.71
N LYS A 440 6.67 50.00 36.28
CA LYS A 440 7.10 49.60 34.94
C LYS A 440 6.91 48.10 34.71
N LEU A 441 7.32 47.28 35.68
CA LEU A 441 7.11 45.83 35.70
C LEU A 441 5.61 45.49 35.67
N GLY A 442 4.79 46.18 36.47
CA GLY A 442 3.34 46.02 36.48
C GLY A 442 2.68 46.28 35.12
N ARG A 443 3.11 47.33 34.40
CA ARG A 443 2.62 47.64 33.04
C ARG A 443 3.04 46.59 32.01
N GLN A 444 4.26 46.03 32.13
CA GLN A 444 4.70 44.93 31.27
C GLN A 444 3.89 43.66 31.56
N LEU A 445 3.66 43.32 32.84
CA LEU A 445 2.85 42.17 33.24
C LEU A 445 1.38 42.30 32.82
N SER A 446 0.79 43.50 32.81
CA SER A 446 -0.57 43.71 32.29
C SER A 446 -0.64 43.56 30.77
N SER A 447 0.35 44.06 30.01
CA SER A 447 0.40 43.85 28.56
C SER A 447 0.61 42.36 28.22
N ILE A 448 1.52 41.66 28.91
CA ILE A 448 1.73 40.21 28.71
C ILE A 448 0.44 39.42 29.00
N LYS A 449 -0.36 39.84 29.99
CA LYS A 449 -1.70 39.26 30.22
C LYS A 449 -2.65 39.53 29.07
N GLN A 450 -2.81 40.78 28.64
CA GLN A 450 -3.71 41.13 27.54
C GLN A 450 -3.38 40.37 26.25
N ASN A 451 -2.11 40.36 25.84
CA ASN A 451 -1.67 39.62 24.65
C ASN A 451 -1.93 38.10 24.80
N ARG A 452 -1.74 37.54 26.00
CA ARG A 452 -2.05 36.12 26.28
C ARG A 452 -3.55 35.84 26.25
N ASP A 453 -4.37 36.74 26.77
CA ASP A 453 -5.83 36.61 26.81
C ASP A 453 -6.45 36.82 25.40
N GLU A 454 -5.80 37.58 24.52
CA GLU A 454 -6.15 37.66 23.09
C GLU A 454 -5.79 36.37 22.34
N ILE A 455 -4.54 35.88 22.46
CA ILE A 455 -4.13 34.59 21.89
C ILE A 455 -5.03 33.44 22.38
N PHE A 456 -5.48 33.48 23.65
CA PHE A 456 -6.40 32.47 24.18
C PHE A 456 -7.78 32.52 23.53
N LYS A 457 -8.28 33.71 23.13
CA LYS A 457 -9.52 33.82 22.35
C LYS A 457 -9.35 33.30 20.93
N GLU A 458 -8.27 33.69 20.25
CA GLU A 458 -7.98 33.21 18.89
C GLU A 458 -7.89 31.68 18.85
N LEU A 459 -7.23 31.05 19.83
CA LEU A 459 -7.17 29.59 19.95
C LEU A 459 -8.54 28.95 20.23
N MET A 460 -9.39 29.55 21.06
CA MET A 460 -10.75 29.06 21.32
C MET A 460 -11.64 29.17 20.07
N GLU A 461 -11.55 30.27 19.32
CA GLU A 461 -12.26 30.46 18.05
C GLU A 461 -11.76 29.48 16.98
N GLU A 462 -10.44 29.25 16.89
CA GLU A 462 -9.90 28.19 16.02
C GLU A 462 -10.36 26.78 16.44
N GLU A 463 -10.50 26.47 17.74
CA GLU A 463 -11.01 25.18 18.19
C GLU A 463 -12.49 24.99 17.80
N GLU A 464 -13.33 26.02 17.95
CA GLU A 464 -14.73 25.97 17.52
C GLU A 464 -14.87 25.80 16.00
N PHE A 465 -14.09 26.52 15.20
CA PHE A 465 -14.08 26.34 13.74
C PHE A 465 -13.56 24.96 13.33
N GLN A 466 -12.53 24.43 13.99
CA GLN A 466 -12.03 23.08 13.73
C GLN A 466 -13.07 22.01 14.08
N ARG A 467 -13.79 22.18 15.20
CA ARG A 467 -14.86 21.29 15.63
C ARG A 467 -16.02 21.26 14.63
N GLN A 468 -16.50 22.42 14.18
CA GLN A 468 -17.56 22.52 13.16
C GLN A 468 -17.11 21.94 11.80
N ALA A 469 -15.84 22.14 11.41
CA ALA A 469 -15.27 21.52 10.22
C ALA A 469 -15.18 19.98 10.34
N PHE A 470 -14.85 19.45 11.51
CA PHE A 470 -14.82 18.01 11.75
C PHE A 470 -16.22 17.38 11.73
N GLU A 471 -17.20 18.04 12.36
CA GLU A 471 -18.61 17.59 12.38
C GLU A 471 -19.21 17.56 10.96
N THR A 472 -18.99 18.59 10.16
CA THR A 472 -19.45 18.63 8.76
C THR A 472 -18.71 17.63 7.86
N LEU A 473 -17.43 17.32 8.12
CA LEU A 473 -16.71 16.23 7.46
C LEU A 473 -17.26 14.85 7.85
N LEU A 474 -17.62 14.64 9.11
CA LEU A 474 -18.23 13.40 9.60
C LEU A 474 -19.59 13.15 8.92
N ILE A 475 -20.46 14.16 8.90
CA ILE A 475 -21.77 14.10 8.23
C ILE A 475 -21.61 13.75 6.73
N ASN A 476 -20.64 14.36 6.04
CA ASN A 476 -20.35 14.05 4.63
C ASN A 476 -19.80 12.63 4.43
N LYS A 477 -18.94 12.16 5.34
CA LYS A 477 -18.41 10.79 5.33
C LYS A 477 -19.53 9.76 5.54
N ASP A 478 -20.43 10.00 6.48
CA ASP A 478 -21.54 9.10 6.79
C ASP A 478 -22.61 9.12 5.68
N ALA A 479 -22.89 10.28 5.08
CA ALA A 479 -23.72 10.39 3.88
C ALA A 479 -23.10 9.74 2.63
N ARG A 480 -21.76 9.56 2.59
CA ARG A 480 -21.07 8.77 1.57
C ARG A 480 -21.12 7.27 1.89
N HIS A 481 -20.91 6.88 3.15
CA HIS A 481 -21.05 5.49 3.58
C HIS A 481 -22.46 4.96 3.37
N LYS A 482 -23.50 5.73 3.74
CA LYS A 482 -24.90 5.36 3.49
C LYS A 482 -25.16 5.09 2.01
N ARG A 483 -24.80 6.04 1.12
CA ARG A 483 -24.91 5.86 -0.34
C ARG A 483 -24.18 4.61 -0.85
N LEU A 484 -23.00 4.29 -0.32
CA LEU A 484 -22.30 3.05 -0.66
C LEU A 484 -23.06 1.81 -0.18
N THR A 485 -23.54 1.77 1.06
CA THR A 485 -24.36 0.67 1.59
C THR A 485 -25.63 0.46 0.77
N ASP A 486 -26.32 1.55 0.42
CA ASP A 486 -27.53 1.53 -0.41
C ASP A 486 -27.24 0.92 -1.79
N THR A 487 -26.14 1.32 -2.45
CA THR A 487 -25.73 0.70 -3.75
C THR A 487 -25.31 -0.75 -3.62
N ILE A 488 -24.65 -1.15 -2.52
CA ILE A 488 -24.29 -2.55 -2.26
C ILE A 488 -25.54 -3.40 -2.07
N TYR A 489 -26.55 -2.88 -1.37
CA TYR A 489 -27.84 -3.56 -1.19
C TYR A 489 -28.57 -3.76 -2.53
N MET A 490 -28.63 -2.74 -3.39
CA MET A 490 -29.21 -2.87 -4.75
C MET A 490 -28.48 -3.94 -5.58
N ILE A 491 -27.14 -3.96 -5.54
CA ILE A 491 -26.34 -4.98 -6.24
C ILE A 491 -26.61 -6.39 -5.68
N GLN A 492 -26.73 -6.53 -4.34
CA GLN A 492 -27.08 -7.80 -3.71
C GLN A 492 -28.48 -8.29 -4.12
N GLN A 493 -29.47 -7.39 -4.21
CA GLN A 493 -30.81 -7.74 -4.70
C GLN A 493 -30.78 -8.22 -6.16
N GLN A 494 -30.12 -7.48 -7.06
CA GLN A 494 -30.02 -7.88 -8.47
C GLN A 494 -29.28 -9.22 -8.64
N LEU A 495 -28.25 -9.50 -7.83
CA LEU A 495 -27.55 -10.79 -7.83
C LEU A 495 -28.43 -11.93 -7.27
N ALA A 496 -29.30 -11.66 -6.29
CA ALA A 496 -30.30 -12.61 -5.81
C ALA A 496 -31.32 -12.96 -6.92
N GLU A 497 -31.86 -11.95 -7.61
CA GLU A 497 -32.80 -12.13 -8.72
C GLU A 497 -32.17 -12.94 -9.88
N VAL A 498 -30.93 -12.61 -10.28
CA VAL A 498 -30.19 -13.35 -11.30
C VAL A 498 -29.86 -14.78 -10.86
N THR A 499 -29.51 -15.02 -9.59
CA THR A 499 -29.25 -16.39 -9.12
C THR A 499 -30.51 -17.23 -9.00
N MET A 500 -31.66 -16.65 -8.64
CA MET A 500 -32.95 -17.34 -8.74
C MET A 500 -33.27 -17.75 -10.18
N ALA A 501 -33.16 -16.82 -11.14
CA ALA A 501 -33.41 -17.11 -12.55
C ALA A 501 -32.46 -18.19 -13.12
N GLU A 502 -31.19 -18.21 -12.73
CA GLU A 502 -30.24 -19.26 -13.14
C GLU A 502 -30.50 -20.62 -12.45
N ILE A 503 -31.14 -20.64 -11.27
CA ILE A 503 -31.63 -21.86 -10.61
C ILE A 503 -32.88 -22.40 -11.33
N GLU A 504 -33.88 -21.56 -11.59
CA GLU A 504 -35.10 -21.95 -12.33
C GLU A 504 -34.75 -22.52 -13.71
N LYS A 505 -33.84 -21.86 -14.43
CA LYS A 505 -33.28 -22.30 -15.71
C LYS A 505 -32.48 -23.61 -15.63
N ARG A 506 -31.95 -23.98 -14.46
CA ARG A 506 -31.33 -25.31 -14.23
C ARG A 506 -32.37 -26.38 -13.95
N ASN A 507 -33.41 -26.05 -13.18
CA ASN A 507 -34.53 -26.95 -12.89
C ASN A 507 -35.27 -27.29 -14.19
N MET A 508 -35.71 -26.29 -14.97
CA MET A 508 -36.33 -26.48 -16.28
C MET A 508 -35.49 -27.35 -17.24
N LYS A 509 -34.16 -27.24 -17.18
CA LYS A 509 -33.25 -28.11 -17.95
C LYS A 509 -33.25 -29.55 -17.43
N ALA A 510 -33.19 -29.75 -16.11
CA ALA A 510 -33.27 -31.07 -15.49
C ALA A 510 -34.62 -31.75 -15.79
N ASP A 511 -35.73 -31.01 -15.70
CA ASP A 511 -37.09 -31.49 -15.99
C ASP A 511 -37.20 -31.90 -17.47
N SER A 512 -36.72 -31.06 -18.40
CA SER A 512 -36.68 -31.39 -19.83
C SER A 512 -35.82 -32.63 -20.14
N ALA A 513 -34.73 -32.85 -19.39
CA ALA A 513 -33.87 -34.02 -19.52
C ALA A 513 -34.51 -35.28 -18.92
N SER A 514 -35.28 -35.15 -17.84
CA SER A 514 -36.07 -36.24 -17.25
C SER A 514 -37.17 -36.70 -18.21
N LEU A 515 -37.96 -35.77 -18.74
CA LEU A 515 -39.03 -36.07 -19.68
C LEU A 515 -38.51 -36.70 -20.99
N ALA A 516 -37.35 -36.25 -21.48
CA ALA A 516 -36.67 -36.87 -22.62
C ALA A 516 -36.05 -38.27 -22.31
N LEU A 517 -35.81 -38.60 -21.03
CA LEU A 517 -35.41 -39.94 -20.59
C LEU A 517 -36.63 -40.85 -20.38
N GLU A 518 -37.76 -40.30 -19.97
CA GLU A 518 -39.03 -41.03 -19.85
C GLU A 518 -39.57 -41.44 -21.22
N GLN A 519 -39.63 -40.53 -22.18
CA GLN A 519 -39.97 -40.86 -23.59
C GLN A 519 -39.09 -41.99 -24.14
N LYS A 520 -37.77 -41.93 -23.92
CA LYS A 520 -36.85 -43.01 -24.34
C LYS A 520 -37.06 -44.33 -23.61
N ARG A 521 -37.58 -44.32 -22.38
CA ARG A 521 -37.97 -45.55 -21.68
C ARG A 521 -39.26 -46.14 -22.26
N GLU A 522 -40.22 -45.29 -22.63
CA GLU A 522 -41.45 -45.72 -23.30
C GLU A 522 -41.15 -46.30 -24.69
N ASP A 523 -40.32 -45.63 -25.51
CA ASP A 523 -39.83 -46.12 -26.81
C ASP A 523 -39.17 -47.50 -26.68
N LEU A 524 -38.26 -47.67 -25.71
CA LEU A 524 -37.56 -48.94 -25.48
C LEU A 524 -38.50 -50.02 -24.96
N ALA A 525 -39.48 -49.68 -24.13
CA ALA A 525 -40.50 -50.62 -23.66
C ALA A 525 -41.45 -51.06 -24.79
N ALA A 526 -41.83 -50.15 -25.68
CA ALA A 526 -42.63 -50.43 -26.87
C ALA A 526 -41.86 -51.33 -27.85
N LEU A 527 -40.58 -51.04 -28.12
CA LEU A 527 -39.72 -51.87 -28.94
C LEU A 527 -39.51 -53.27 -28.34
N LEU A 528 -39.29 -53.37 -27.02
CA LEU A 528 -39.15 -54.66 -26.34
C LEU A 528 -40.45 -55.47 -26.40
N LYS A 529 -41.61 -54.84 -26.25
CA LYS A 529 -42.92 -55.47 -26.45
C LYS A 529 -43.09 -55.98 -27.89
N GLN A 530 -42.71 -55.19 -28.89
CA GLN A 530 -42.73 -55.60 -30.30
C GLN A 530 -41.81 -56.80 -30.57
N LEU A 531 -40.60 -56.80 -30.00
CA LEU A 531 -39.66 -57.92 -30.12
C LEU A 531 -40.15 -59.19 -29.41
N MET A 532 -40.86 -59.08 -28.28
CA MET A 532 -41.52 -60.20 -27.62
C MET A 532 -42.65 -60.77 -28.49
N MET A 533 -43.52 -59.92 -29.05
CA MET A 533 -44.56 -60.37 -29.99
C MET A 533 -43.96 -61.07 -31.22
N GLN A 534 -42.94 -60.48 -31.85
CA GLN A 534 -42.24 -61.12 -32.98
C GLN A 534 -41.57 -62.45 -32.60
N ARG A 535 -41.12 -62.60 -31.34
CA ARG A 535 -40.60 -63.87 -30.84
C ARG A 535 -41.73 -64.90 -30.70
N GLU A 536 -42.87 -64.53 -30.12
CA GLU A 536 -44.03 -65.41 -29.96
C GLU A 536 -44.62 -65.83 -31.30
N GLU A 537 -44.75 -64.90 -32.26
CA GLU A 537 -45.14 -65.17 -33.65
C GLU A 537 -44.20 -66.18 -34.33
N ARG A 538 -42.88 -65.96 -34.22
CA ARG A 538 -41.87 -66.89 -34.77
C ARG A 538 -41.89 -68.25 -34.07
N GLU A 539 -42.09 -68.29 -32.76
CA GLU A 539 -42.17 -69.54 -32.00
C GLU A 539 -43.46 -70.31 -32.35
N GLY A 540 -44.57 -69.61 -32.60
CA GLY A 540 -45.82 -70.16 -33.13
C GLY A 540 -45.68 -70.71 -34.55
N ALA A 541 -45.10 -69.93 -35.47
CA ALA A 541 -44.84 -70.35 -36.84
C ALA A 541 -43.85 -71.53 -36.93
N LEU A 542 -42.87 -71.61 -36.03
CA LEU A 542 -41.99 -72.77 -35.90
C LEU A 542 -42.74 -74.00 -35.37
N LYS A 543 -43.61 -73.85 -34.37
CA LYS A 543 -44.47 -74.96 -33.88
C LYS A 543 -45.42 -75.46 -34.96
N GLN A 544 -46.04 -74.55 -35.73
CA GLN A 544 -46.85 -74.92 -36.89
C GLN A 544 -46.03 -75.67 -37.94
N ARG A 545 -44.85 -75.18 -38.32
CA ARG A 545 -43.97 -75.91 -39.26
C ARG A 545 -43.47 -77.26 -38.74
N MET A 546 -43.29 -77.43 -37.44
CA MET A 546 -42.95 -78.73 -36.86
C MET A 546 -44.11 -79.71 -37.02
N LEU A 547 -45.35 -79.29 -36.76
CA LEU A 547 -46.56 -80.09 -37.00
C LEU A 547 -46.76 -80.40 -38.50
N GLU A 548 -46.58 -79.41 -39.39
CA GLU A 548 -46.58 -79.60 -40.84
C GLU A 548 -45.52 -80.63 -41.28
N MET A 549 -44.30 -80.57 -40.72
CA MET A 549 -43.24 -81.54 -41.02
C MET A 549 -43.52 -82.92 -40.43
N GLU A 550 -44.20 -83.04 -39.29
CA GLU A 550 -44.64 -84.32 -38.75
C GLU A 550 -45.71 -84.95 -39.64
N GLU A 551 -46.73 -84.18 -40.05
CA GLU A 551 -47.78 -84.65 -40.97
C GLU A 551 -47.25 -84.96 -42.39
N LEU A 552 -46.28 -84.20 -42.90
CA LEU A 552 -45.61 -84.48 -44.18
C LEU A 552 -44.66 -85.68 -44.09
N ARG A 553 -44.06 -85.95 -42.91
CA ARG A 553 -43.24 -87.14 -42.67
C ARG A 553 -44.08 -88.42 -42.65
N GLU A 554 -45.32 -88.36 -42.17
CA GLU A 554 -46.30 -89.45 -42.31
C GLU A 554 -46.72 -89.69 -43.78
N ARG A 555 -46.64 -88.65 -44.64
CA ARG A 555 -46.96 -88.73 -46.08
C ARG A 555 -45.78 -89.18 -46.97
N THR A 556 -44.59 -89.36 -46.41
CA THR A 556 -43.44 -90.08 -47.01
C THR A 556 -42.85 -89.59 -48.35
N GLU A 557 -42.81 -88.28 -48.62
CA GLU A 557 -42.00 -87.73 -49.72
C GLU A 557 -40.52 -87.58 -49.32
N GLN A 558 -39.66 -88.49 -49.79
CA GLN A 558 -38.26 -88.59 -49.31
C GLN A 558 -37.34 -87.47 -49.80
N ASP A 559 -37.62 -86.84 -50.94
CA ASP A 559 -36.75 -85.85 -51.58
C ASP A 559 -36.96 -84.39 -51.14
N TYR A 560 -37.92 -84.12 -50.23
CA TYR A 560 -38.22 -82.76 -49.73
C TYR A 560 -36.96 -82.04 -49.23
N TRP A 561 -36.12 -82.75 -48.47
CA TRP A 561 -34.86 -82.20 -47.95
C TRP A 561 -33.83 -81.92 -49.03
N LEU A 562 -33.77 -82.73 -50.09
CA LEU A 562 -32.83 -82.53 -51.20
C LEU A 562 -33.19 -81.25 -51.97
N VAL A 563 -34.48 -81.10 -52.31
CA VAL A 563 -35.01 -79.92 -53.00
C VAL A 563 -34.85 -78.64 -52.17
N GLN A 564 -35.05 -78.71 -50.85
CA GLN A 564 -34.85 -77.54 -49.98
C GLN A 564 -33.37 -77.22 -49.74
N TYR A 565 -32.48 -78.21 -49.65
CA TYR A 565 -31.05 -77.99 -49.49
C TYR A 565 -30.44 -77.34 -50.74
N GLN A 566 -30.85 -77.80 -51.92
CA GLN A 566 -30.44 -77.21 -53.19
C GLN A 566 -30.95 -75.76 -53.31
N ARG A 567 -32.25 -75.51 -53.03
CA ARG A 567 -32.83 -74.15 -52.92
C ARG A 567 -32.21 -73.25 -51.83
N LEU A 568 -31.38 -73.79 -50.94
CA LEU A 568 -30.68 -73.03 -49.89
C LEU A 568 -29.22 -72.74 -50.30
N LEU A 569 -28.60 -73.60 -51.10
CA LEU A 569 -27.34 -73.34 -51.79
C LEU A 569 -27.50 -72.33 -52.94
N ASP A 570 -28.60 -72.43 -53.70
CA ASP A 570 -28.92 -71.55 -54.83
C ASP A 570 -29.30 -70.11 -54.40
N LYS A 571 -29.48 -69.86 -53.10
CA LYS A 571 -29.82 -68.53 -52.56
C LYS A 571 -28.57 -67.74 -52.20
N LYS A 572 -28.34 -66.63 -52.94
CA LYS A 572 -27.34 -65.61 -52.55
C LYS A 572 -27.52 -65.20 -51.07
N PRO A 573 -26.44 -65.11 -50.28
CA PRO A 573 -26.51 -64.58 -48.92
C PRO A 573 -27.04 -63.14 -48.91
N GLN A 574 -27.96 -62.81 -47.99
CA GLN A 574 -28.53 -61.46 -47.95
C GLN A 574 -27.49 -60.37 -47.72
N SER A 575 -26.40 -60.66 -46.99
CA SER A 575 -25.29 -59.73 -46.82
C SER A 575 -24.53 -59.38 -48.12
N LEU A 576 -24.63 -60.21 -49.16
CA LEU A 576 -24.16 -59.89 -50.51
C LEU A 576 -25.21 -59.11 -51.30
N ILE A 577 -26.49 -59.51 -51.21
CA ILE A 577 -27.62 -58.79 -51.82
C ILE A 577 -27.66 -57.32 -51.32
N ASP A 578 -27.49 -57.11 -50.01
CA ASP A 578 -27.42 -55.80 -49.34
C ASP A 578 -26.16 -54.99 -49.70
N GLN A 579 -25.17 -55.58 -50.37
CA GLN A 579 -23.97 -54.90 -50.88
C GLN A 579 -24.12 -54.61 -52.38
N GLU A 580 -24.71 -55.53 -53.14
CA GLU A 580 -25.13 -55.32 -54.54
C GLU A 580 -26.13 -54.16 -54.63
N HIS A 581 -27.13 -54.08 -53.73
CA HIS A 581 -28.08 -52.95 -53.64
C HIS A 581 -27.48 -51.63 -53.14
N LYS A 582 -26.18 -51.60 -52.76
CA LYS A 582 -25.46 -50.39 -52.36
C LYS A 582 -24.41 -49.94 -53.39
N LEU A 583 -24.30 -50.65 -54.51
CA LEU A 583 -23.57 -50.19 -55.68
C LEU A 583 -24.46 -49.20 -56.45
N GLU A 584 -23.86 -48.16 -57.03
CA GLU A 584 -24.60 -47.16 -57.79
C GLU A 584 -25.13 -47.76 -59.10
N LEU A 585 -26.39 -47.47 -59.45
CA LEU A 585 -27.04 -48.05 -60.64
C LEU A 585 -26.22 -47.84 -61.92
N ALA A 586 -25.63 -46.66 -62.11
CA ALA A 586 -24.74 -46.36 -63.23
C ALA A 586 -23.53 -47.32 -63.36
N VAL A 587 -23.00 -47.82 -62.24
CA VAL A 587 -21.90 -48.81 -62.25
C VAL A 587 -22.43 -50.19 -62.64
N VAL A 588 -23.66 -50.54 -62.25
CA VAL A 588 -24.33 -51.78 -62.70
C VAL A 588 -24.61 -51.72 -64.20
N ASP A 589 -25.17 -50.62 -64.69
CA ASP A 589 -25.52 -50.41 -66.11
C ASP A 589 -24.27 -50.54 -67.00
N ILE A 590 -23.16 -49.88 -66.63
CA ILE A 590 -21.88 -49.96 -67.37
C ILE A 590 -21.29 -51.38 -67.36
N LEU A 591 -21.45 -52.13 -66.26
CA LEU A 591 -21.01 -53.53 -66.20
C LEU A 591 -21.91 -54.45 -67.04
N GLN A 592 -23.20 -54.16 -67.18
CA GLN A 592 -24.10 -54.86 -68.10
C GLN A 592 -23.77 -54.56 -69.57
N GLU A 593 -23.60 -53.28 -69.94
CA GLU A 593 -23.19 -52.90 -71.30
C GLU A 593 -21.84 -53.53 -71.72
N ALA A 594 -20.93 -53.73 -70.75
CA ALA A 594 -19.65 -54.38 -70.97
C ALA A 594 -19.68 -55.92 -70.93
N GLY A 595 -20.83 -56.54 -70.65
CA GLY A 595 -20.97 -58.01 -70.53
C GLY A 595 -20.25 -58.61 -69.31
N ALA A 596 -20.14 -57.86 -68.22
CA ALA A 596 -19.32 -58.14 -67.05
C ALA A 596 -20.13 -58.43 -65.76
N GLU A 597 -21.36 -58.94 -65.89
CA GLU A 597 -22.31 -59.11 -64.78
C GLU A 597 -21.78 -59.94 -63.60
N ASP A 598 -21.04 -61.02 -63.87
CA ASP A 598 -20.40 -61.88 -62.86
C ASP A 598 -19.39 -61.13 -61.95
N TYR A 599 -18.95 -59.94 -62.36
CA TYR A 599 -18.01 -59.12 -61.61
C TYR A 599 -18.70 -58.11 -60.67
N ILE A 600 -20.02 -57.87 -60.79
CA ILE A 600 -20.78 -56.97 -59.91
C ILE A 600 -20.52 -57.24 -58.40
N PRO A 601 -20.46 -58.49 -57.90
CA PRO A 601 -20.15 -58.77 -56.49
C PRO A 601 -18.73 -58.34 -56.07
N ARG A 602 -17.77 -58.27 -57.00
CA ARG A 602 -16.42 -57.77 -56.73
C ARG A 602 -16.39 -56.25 -56.68
N PHE A 603 -17.04 -55.56 -57.62
CA PHE A 603 -17.13 -54.10 -57.61
C PHE A 603 -17.89 -53.60 -56.36
N ALA A 604 -18.96 -54.29 -55.95
CA ALA A 604 -19.66 -54.06 -54.68
C ALA A 604 -18.75 -54.27 -53.45
N ARG A 605 -17.96 -55.36 -53.41
CA ARG A 605 -16.99 -55.62 -52.33
C ARG A 605 -15.88 -54.57 -52.23
N HIS A 606 -15.43 -54.03 -53.37
CA HIS A 606 -14.42 -52.97 -53.43
C HIS A 606 -14.99 -51.56 -53.32
N ARG A 607 -16.33 -51.39 -53.26
CA ARG A 607 -17.03 -50.09 -53.15
C ARG A 607 -16.65 -49.08 -54.23
N VAL A 608 -16.56 -49.53 -55.48
CA VAL A 608 -16.29 -48.65 -56.63
C VAL A 608 -17.50 -47.75 -56.88
N SER A 609 -17.31 -46.44 -56.80
CA SER A 609 -18.29 -45.43 -57.25
C SER A 609 -18.11 -45.09 -58.73
N ILE A 610 -19.10 -44.48 -59.35
CA ILE A 610 -19.04 -43.99 -60.73
C ILE A 610 -17.86 -43.02 -60.93
N GLU A 611 -17.59 -42.15 -59.96
CA GLU A 611 -16.46 -41.20 -59.99
C GLU A 611 -15.11 -41.90 -60.03
N THR A 612 -14.94 -42.97 -59.23
CA THR A 612 -13.71 -43.77 -59.26
C THR A 612 -13.62 -44.59 -60.55
N MET A 613 -14.71 -45.21 -60.99
CA MET A 613 -14.77 -45.97 -62.25
C MET A 613 -14.43 -45.11 -63.48
N MET A 614 -14.80 -43.82 -63.47
CA MET A 614 -14.45 -42.83 -64.49
C MET A 614 -12.95 -42.46 -64.52
N GLN A 615 -12.22 -42.70 -63.44
CA GLN A 615 -10.77 -42.42 -63.32
C GLN A 615 -9.92 -43.68 -63.55
N MET A 616 -10.52 -44.89 -63.52
CA MET A 616 -9.79 -46.15 -63.45
C MET A 616 -8.97 -46.51 -64.69
N GLY A 617 -7.75 -47.02 -64.46
CA GLY A 617 -6.86 -47.54 -65.48
C GLY A 617 -7.05 -49.03 -65.83
N MET A 618 -6.40 -49.47 -66.92
CA MET A 618 -6.32 -50.88 -67.33
C MET A 618 -5.72 -51.80 -66.26
N ASP A 619 -4.81 -51.28 -65.44
CA ASP A 619 -4.13 -52.03 -64.38
C ASP A 619 -4.92 -52.02 -63.07
N GLU A 620 -5.63 -50.95 -62.74
CA GLU A 620 -6.52 -50.91 -61.57
C GLU A 620 -7.71 -51.87 -61.73
N LEU A 621 -8.27 -51.97 -62.95
CA LEU A 621 -9.28 -53.01 -63.27
C LEU A 621 -8.71 -54.44 -63.13
N ARG A 622 -7.39 -54.61 -63.30
CA ARG A 622 -6.71 -55.90 -63.08
C ARG A 622 -6.57 -56.22 -61.59
N GLU A 623 -6.39 -55.21 -60.73
CA GLU A 623 -6.32 -55.36 -59.27
C GLU A 623 -7.69 -55.70 -58.64
N ILE A 624 -8.79 -55.15 -59.17
CA ILE A 624 -10.18 -55.58 -58.84
C ILE A 624 -10.47 -57.02 -59.37
N GLY A 625 -9.56 -57.57 -60.16
CA GLY A 625 -9.57 -58.98 -60.57
C GLY A 625 -10.24 -59.25 -61.91
N VAL A 626 -10.46 -58.23 -62.75
CA VAL A 626 -10.86 -58.40 -64.15
C VAL A 626 -9.60 -58.70 -64.97
N HIS A 627 -9.18 -59.96 -64.99
CA HIS A 627 -7.90 -60.33 -65.61
C HIS A 627 -7.94 -60.34 -67.15
N GLU A 628 -9.10 -60.56 -67.76
CA GLU A 628 -9.23 -60.53 -69.22
C GLU A 628 -8.99 -59.13 -69.80
N VAL A 629 -8.26 -59.07 -70.92
CA VAL A 629 -7.97 -57.81 -71.63
C VAL A 629 -9.16 -57.37 -72.51
N GLY A 630 -10.01 -58.31 -72.93
CA GLY A 630 -11.24 -58.02 -73.67
C GLY A 630 -12.25 -57.26 -72.81
N LEU A 631 -12.68 -57.86 -71.69
CA LEU A 631 -13.60 -57.23 -70.74
C LEU A 631 -13.09 -55.88 -70.22
N ARG A 632 -11.78 -55.73 -69.89
CA ARG A 632 -11.23 -54.42 -69.49
C ARG A 632 -11.35 -53.33 -70.56
N LYS A 633 -11.22 -53.69 -71.85
CA LYS A 633 -11.47 -52.77 -72.96
C LYS A 633 -12.96 -52.46 -73.13
N ALA A 634 -13.84 -53.44 -72.98
CA ALA A 634 -15.29 -53.23 -73.03
C ALA A 634 -15.75 -52.26 -71.93
N ILE A 635 -15.37 -52.51 -70.67
CA ILE A 635 -15.69 -51.67 -69.51
C ILE A 635 -15.24 -50.22 -69.74
N LEU A 636 -13.99 -49.99 -70.13
CA LEU A 636 -13.50 -48.61 -70.37
C LEU A 636 -14.15 -47.93 -71.58
N THR A 637 -14.64 -48.69 -72.57
CA THR A 637 -15.42 -48.14 -73.69
C THR A 637 -16.82 -47.73 -73.25
N ALA A 638 -17.49 -48.54 -72.42
CA ALA A 638 -18.80 -48.23 -71.83
C ALA A 638 -18.72 -47.01 -70.89
N VAL A 639 -17.70 -46.92 -70.02
CA VAL A 639 -17.40 -45.73 -69.21
C VAL A 639 -17.27 -44.46 -70.08
N GLN A 640 -16.52 -44.54 -71.19
CA GLN A 640 -16.39 -43.40 -72.12
C GLN A 640 -17.71 -43.03 -72.82
N GLY A 641 -18.57 -44.01 -73.09
CA GLY A 641 -19.93 -43.77 -73.59
C GLY A 641 -20.81 -43.05 -72.57
N TYR A 642 -20.80 -43.50 -71.31
CA TYR A 642 -21.54 -42.90 -70.20
C TYR A 642 -21.18 -41.42 -70.00
N VAL A 643 -19.88 -41.10 -69.95
CA VAL A 643 -19.42 -39.70 -69.79
C VAL A 643 -19.91 -38.80 -70.95
N GLN A 644 -19.91 -39.30 -72.19
CA GLN A 644 -20.42 -38.56 -73.35
C GLN A 644 -21.95 -38.41 -73.36
N ALA A 645 -22.68 -39.32 -72.74
CA ALA A 645 -24.13 -39.18 -72.53
C ALA A 645 -24.44 -38.14 -71.43
N GLN A 646 -23.68 -38.18 -70.34
CA GLN A 646 -23.87 -37.31 -69.18
C GLN A 646 -23.60 -35.83 -69.51
N THR A 647 -22.54 -35.52 -70.27
CA THR A 647 -22.26 -34.14 -70.72
C THR A 647 -23.37 -33.59 -71.62
N ARG A 648 -23.85 -34.38 -72.59
CA ARG A 648 -24.99 -34.00 -73.46
C ARG A 648 -26.29 -33.79 -72.69
N ALA A 649 -26.52 -34.55 -71.62
CA ALA A 649 -27.67 -34.35 -70.73
C ALA A 649 -27.54 -33.02 -69.97
N MET A 650 -26.34 -32.66 -69.51
CA MET A 650 -26.06 -31.43 -68.78
C MET A 650 -26.23 -30.18 -69.67
N GLU A 651 -25.73 -30.22 -70.91
CA GLU A 651 -25.98 -29.18 -71.93
C GLU A 651 -27.47 -28.98 -72.21
N LYS A 652 -28.24 -30.07 -72.24
CA LYS A 652 -29.69 -30.05 -72.48
C LYS A 652 -30.50 -29.55 -71.27
N ALA A 653 -30.02 -29.78 -70.06
CA ALA A 653 -30.62 -29.24 -68.84
C ALA A 653 -30.43 -27.72 -68.72
N ALA A 654 -29.21 -27.22 -69.00
CA ALA A 654 -28.89 -25.80 -69.01
C ALA A 654 -29.72 -24.98 -70.03
N ALA A 655 -30.28 -25.63 -71.05
CA ALA A 655 -31.18 -25.00 -72.02
C ALA A 655 -32.61 -24.74 -71.51
N LEU A 656 -33.02 -25.31 -70.37
CA LEU A 656 -34.35 -25.10 -69.78
C LEU A 656 -34.41 -23.97 -68.75
N GLU A 657 -33.28 -23.54 -68.19
CA GLU A 657 -33.25 -22.48 -67.16
C GLU A 657 -33.29 -21.06 -67.77
N ARG A 658 -34.48 -20.65 -68.23
CA ARG A 658 -34.83 -19.24 -68.46
C ARG A 658 -36.19 -18.93 -67.85
N PRO A 659 -36.31 -17.94 -66.93
CA PRO A 659 -37.54 -17.67 -66.22
C PRO A 659 -38.58 -16.97 -67.11
N ALA A 660 -39.86 -17.27 -66.85
CA ALA A 660 -41.02 -16.56 -67.37
C ALA A 660 -41.94 -16.14 -66.21
N GLU A 661 -42.68 -15.05 -66.38
CA GLU A 661 -43.43 -14.38 -65.32
C GLU A 661 -44.76 -15.10 -64.97
N PRO A 662 -45.24 -15.01 -63.72
CA PRO A 662 -46.46 -15.71 -63.28
C PRO A 662 -47.75 -15.00 -63.71
N SER A 663 -48.81 -15.78 -63.94
CA SER A 663 -50.19 -15.29 -64.09
C SER A 663 -51.19 -16.29 -63.48
N ALA A 664 -52.21 -15.76 -62.81
CA ALA A 664 -53.42 -16.46 -62.33
C ALA A 664 -54.56 -16.34 -63.39
N PRO A 665 -55.81 -16.84 -63.21
CA PRO A 665 -56.49 -17.57 -62.11
C PRO A 665 -57.02 -18.94 -62.65
N PRO A 666 -58.21 -19.54 -62.35
CA PRO A 666 -59.26 -19.28 -61.33
C PRO A 666 -59.91 -20.49 -60.60
N MET A 667 -60.50 -20.19 -59.43
CA MET A 667 -61.82 -20.61 -58.88
C MET A 667 -62.30 -22.09 -58.82
N ASP A 668 -62.81 -22.41 -57.63
CA ASP A 668 -63.79 -23.43 -57.17
C ASP A 668 -65.11 -23.46 -58.02
N PRO A 669 -66.10 -24.40 -57.89
CA PRO A 669 -66.33 -25.29 -56.73
C PRO A 669 -66.91 -26.72 -56.95
N GLY A 670 -66.97 -27.50 -55.86
CA GLY A 670 -68.18 -28.30 -55.56
C GLY A 670 -68.08 -29.69 -54.90
N SER A 671 -68.22 -29.75 -53.56
CA SER A 671 -68.93 -30.79 -52.74
C SER A 671 -68.53 -32.28 -52.84
N GLY A 672 -68.39 -33.05 -51.75
CA GLY A 672 -68.58 -32.76 -50.31
C GLY A 672 -68.83 -34.02 -49.45
N LYS A 673 -69.07 -33.82 -48.14
CA LYS A 673 -69.25 -34.81 -47.03
C LYS A 673 -67.93 -35.36 -46.43
N GLY A 674 -67.70 -35.34 -45.11
CA GLY A 674 -68.41 -34.66 -44.01
C GLY A 674 -68.19 -35.29 -42.61
N LYS A 675 -68.64 -34.58 -41.56
CA LYS A 675 -68.56 -34.91 -40.10
C LYS A 675 -67.18 -34.68 -39.45
N LYS A 676 -67.06 -34.24 -38.18
CA LYS A 676 -68.03 -33.91 -37.11
C LYS A 676 -67.37 -33.00 -36.03
N GLU A 677 -68.13 -32.06 -35.43
CA GLU A 677 -68.09 -31.57 -34.00
C GLU A 677 -66.77 -31.01 -33.39
N GLU A 678 -66.71 -30.07 -32.45
CA GLU A 678 -67.59 -29.10 -31.74
C GLU A 678 -66.64 -27.96 -31.23
N GLU A 679 -66.96 -26.66 -31.26
CA GLU A 679 -67.64 -25.82 -30.24
C GLU A 679 -67.03 -25.91 -28.81
N GLU A 680 -66.82 -24.83 -28.03
CA GLU A 680 -67.30 -23.43 -28.11
C GLU A 680 -66.30 -22.40 -27.46
N GLU A 681 -66.61 -21.09 -27.53
CA GLU A 681 -65.91 -19.97 -26.84
C GLU A 681 -66.42 -19.82 -25.36
N MET A 682 -66.33 -18.74 -24.56
CA MET A 682 -65.93 -17.32 -24.68
C MET A 682 -65.76 -16.69 -23.26
N GLY A 683 -65.28 -15.45 -23.14
CA GLY A 683 -65.69 -14.55 -22.02
C GLY A 683 -64.64 -13.56 -21.48
N ALA A 684 -64.98 -12.27 -21.42
CA ALA A 684 -64.13 -11.21 -20.84
C ALA A 684 -64.93 -10.04 -20.23
N ALA A 685 -64.48 -9.53 -19.07
CA ALA A 685 -64.90 -8.27 -18.40
C ALA A 685 -64.03 -8.02 -17.14
N ALA A 686 -64.02 -6.86 -16.45
CA ALA A 686 -64.00 -5.44 -16.86
C ALA A 686 -63.76 -4.51 -15.63
N ALA A 687 -63.08 -3.37 -15.86
CA ALA A 687 -63.18 -2.09 -15.12
C ALA A 687 -62.60 -1.86 -13.68
N SER A 688 -62.14 -0.61 -13.49
CA SER A 688 -62.19 0.26 -12.28
C SER A 688 -61.09 0.29 -11.18
N ARG A 689 -60.83 1.53 -10.73
CA ARG A 689 -60.09 2.04 -9.55
C ARG A 689 -61.09 2.26 -8.36
N PRO A 690 -60.73 2.67 -7.10
CA PRO A 690 -59.51 3.37 -6.65
C PRO A 690 -58.90 3.01 -5.26
N VAL A 691 -57.76 3.67 -4.96
CA VAL A 691 -57.23 4.19 -3.67
C VAL A 691 -57.80 3.70 -2.32
N GLU A 692 -56.89 3.27 -1.42
CA GLU A 692 -56.87 3.70 -0.01
C GLU A 692 -55.43 3.64 0.57
N ALA A 693 -55.15 4.31 1.70
CA ALA A 693 -53.78 4.46 2.24
C ALA A 693 -53.72 4.61 3.78
N MET A 694 -52.94 3.76 4.44
CA MET A 694 -52.58 3.75 5.87
C MET A 694 -51.42 2.74 6.07
N GLN A 695 -50.50 2.84 7.02
CA GLN A 695 -50.03 3.96 7.84
C GLN A 695 -48.65 3.58 8.40
N ALA A 696 -47.76 4.54 8.67
CA ALA A 696 -46.46 4.26 9.30
C ALA A 696 -46.52 4.43 10.84
N PRO A 697 -45.78 3.62 11.62
CA PRO A 697 -45.42 3.95 13.00
C PRO A 697 -43.98 4.49 13.06
N GLU A 698 -43.82 5.76 13.40
CA GLU A 698 -42.54 6.29 13.89
C GLU A 698 -42.31 5.84 15.35
N GLY A 699 -41.05 5.63 15.76
CA GLY A 699 -40.74 5.06 17.07
C GLY A 699 -39.26 5.09 17.42
N TYR A 700 -38.70 6.29 17.61
CA TYR A 700 -37.32 6.47 18.06
C TYR A 700 -37.19 6.26 19.58
N ASN A 701 -36.28 5.39 20.02
CA ASN A 701 -35.72 5.46 21.37
C ASN A 701 -34.30 4.82 21.42
N PRO A 702 -33.25 5.54 21.85
CA PRO A 702 -31.87 5.09 21.68
C PRO A 702 -31.26 4.56 22.99
N ASP A 703 -31.56 3.31 23.38
CA ASP A 703 -30.78 2.65 24.45
C ASP A 703 -30.86 1.11 24.38
N VAL A 704 -30.06 0.50 23.50
CA VAL A 704 -29.78 -0.96 23.52
C VAL A 704 -28.30 -1.19 23.24
N THR A 705 -27.52 -1.49 24.28
CA THR A 705 -26.17 -2.04 24.10
C THR A 705 -26.29 -3.46 23.54
N VAL A 706 -25.91 -3.67 22.28
CA VAL A 706 -25.92 -4.98 21.62
C VAL A 706 -24.82 -5.87 22.22
N ARG A 707 -25.14 -6.54 23.34
CA ARG A 707 -24.41 -7.72 23.80
C ARG A 707 -24.68 -8.85 22.81
N VAL A 708 -23.68 -9.20 22.02
CA VAL A 708 -23.71 -10.41 21.17
C VAL A 708 -23.52 -11.63 22.08
N THR A 709 -24.63 -12.19 22.58
CA THR A 709 -24.64 -13.46 23.30
C THR A 709 -24.56 -14.60 22.30
N THR A 710 -23.35 -15.14 22.10
CA THR A 710 -23.14 -16.33 21.26
C THR A 710 -23.50 -17.60 22.02
N GLU A 711 -24.25 -18.50 21.37
CA GLU A 711 -24.52 -19.84 21.89
C GLU A 711 -23.22 -20.66 22.01
N CYS A 712 -23.21 -21.59 22.96
CA CYS A 712 -22.11 -22.52 23.20
C CYS A 712 -21.98 -23.51 22.04
N VAL A 713 -20.85 -23.44 21.32
CA VAL A 713 -20.55 -24.23 20.11
C VAL A 713 -20.58 -25.75 20.34
N ILE A 714 -20.58 -26.21 21.60
CA ILE A 714 -20.59 -27.64 21.97
C ILE A 714 -21.98 -28.17 22.33
N CYS A 715 -22.88 -27.35 22.89
CA CYS A 715 -24.21 -27.81 23.32
C CYS A 715 -25.39 -27.08 22.69
N MET A 716 -25.20 -25.88 22.12
CA MET A 716 -26.21 -24.99 21.52
C MET A 716 -27.33 -24.51 22.49
N GLU A 717 -27.63 -25.23 23.56
CA GLU A 717 -28.67 -24.92 24.57
C GLU A 717 -28.37 -23.74 25.53
N LYS A 718 -27.18 -23.12 25.46
CA LYS A 718 -26.68 -22.19 26.50
C LYS A 718 -25.74 -21.15 25.94
N ASP A 719 -25.77 -19.95 26.50
CA ASP A 719 -24.80 -18.89 26.21
C ASP A 719 -23.34 -19.31 26.48
N SER A 720 -22.41 -18.60 25.83
CA SER A 720 -20.98 -18.77 26.05
C SER A 720 -20.45 -17.78 27.08
N ASP A 721 -20.21 -18.26 28.30
CA ASP A 721 -19.67 -17.46 29.42
C ASP A 721 -18.14 -17.63 29.60
N MET A 722 -17.51 -18.52 28.83
CA MET A 722 -16.10 -18.92 29.04
C MET A 722 -15.16 -18.20 28.09
N LEU A 723 -14.34 -17.29 28.62
CA LEU A 723 -13.21 -16.70 27.91
C LEU A 723 -11.96 -17.57 28.10
N PHE A 724 -11.37 -17.98 26.98
CA PHE A 724 -10.11 -18.73 26.96
C PHE A 724 -8.91 -17.80 26.80
N MET A 725 -8.00 -17.79 27.78
CA MET A 725 -6.80 -16.97 27.72
C MET A 725 -5.84 -17.48 26.64
N MET A 726 -4.93 -16.60 26.19
CA MET A 726 -4.07 -16.74 25.00
C MET A 726 -4.80 -16.70 23.64
N CYS A 727 -6.09 -17.04 23.54
CA CYS A 727 -6.84 -16.93 22.28
C CYS A 727 -8.04 -15.97 22.31
N GLY A 728 -8.49 -15.51 23.48
CA GLY A 728 -9.53 -14.49 23.65
C GLY A 728 -10.96 -14.93 23.32
N HIS A 729 -11.15 -16.10 22.71
CA HIS A 729 -12.46 -16.57 22.28
C HIS A 729 -13.40 -16.84 23.46
N ILE A 730 -14.63 -16.36 23.31
CA ILE A 730 -15.79 -16.70 24.13
C ILE A 730 -16.68 -17.60 23.26
N CYS A 731 -16.74 -18.91 23.57
CA CYS A 731 -17.42 -19.88 22.70
C CYS A 731 -17.97 -21.13 23.40
N CYS A 732 -17.90 -21.21 24.73
CA CYS A 732 -18.41 -22.34 25.51
C CYS A 732 -19.12 -21.85 26.78
N CYS A 733 -20.14 -22.59 27.23
CA CYS A 733 -20.74 -22.41 28.56
C CYS A 733 -19.84 -23.04 29.64
N VAL A 734 -20.10 -22.71 30.91
CA VAL A 734 -19.31 -23.19 32.07
C VAL A 734 -19.14 -24.71 32.12
N LYS A 735 -20.19 -25.48 31.76
CA LYS A 735 -20.14 -26.95 31.83
C LYS A 735 -19.32 -27.55 30.69
N CYS A 736 -19.50 -27.07 29.46
CA CYS A 736 -18.82 -27.62 28.29
C CYS A 736 -17.32 -27.30 28.25
N SER A 737 -16.84 -26.28 28.97
CA SER A 737 -15.42 -25.93 28.99
C SER A 737 -14.57 -26.79 29.93
N GLN A 738 -15.17 -27.48 30.91
CA GLN A 738 -14.43 -28.24 31.94
C GLN A 738 -13.46 -29.27 31.33
N PRO A 739 -13.87 -30.20 30.44
CA PRO A 739 -12.98 -31.21 29.86
C PRO A 739 -12.06 -30.70 28.73
N LEU A 740 -12.15 -29.42 28.34
CA LEU A 740 -11.39 -28.89 27.19
C LEU A 740 -9.96 -28.50 27.58
N PHE A 741 -9.00 -29.03 26.82
CA PHE A 741 -7.60 -28.57 26.82
C PHE A 741 -7.26 -27.69 25.61
N LYS A 742 -8.13 -27.67 24.58
CA LYS A 742 -7.98 -26.85 23.36
C LYS A 742 -9.27 -26.11 23.03
N CYS A 743 -9.15 -24.88 22.52
CA CYS A 743 -10.28 -24.06 22.11
C CYS A 743 -10.98 -24.66 20.87
N PRO A 744 -12.32 -24.83 20.85
CA PRO A 744 -13.03 -25.42 19.71
C PRO A 744 -12.87 -24.63 18.40
N LEU A 745 -12.82 -23.29 18.47
CA LEU A 745 -12.69 -22.41 17.30
C LEU A 745 -11.27 -22.42 16.72
N CYS A 746 -10.26 -22.03 17.52
CA CYS A 746 -8.90 -21.82 17.01
C CYS A 746 -7.93 -22.99 17.25
N ARG A 747 -8.36 -24.05 17.94
CA ARG A 747 -7.57 -25.27 18.29
C ARG A 747 -6.31 -25.04 19.13
N GLY A 748 -6.05 -23.80 19.56
CA GLY A 748 -4.95 -23.46 20.49
C GLY A 748 -5.18 -24.01 21.90
N ASP A 749 -4.07 -24.30 22.59
CA ASP A 749 -4.05 -24.84 23.95
C ASP A 749 -4.55 -23.81 24.99
N ILE A 750 -5.37 -24.28 25.93
CA ILE A 750 -6.01 -23.44 26.96
C ILE A 750 -5.16 -23.48 28.24
N THR A 751 -4.42 -22.41 28.52
CA THR A 751 -3.62 -22.27 29.74
C THR A 751 -4.45 -21.83 30.96
N SER A 752 -5.46 -20.97 30.75
CA SER A 752 -6.42 -20.59 31.80
C SER A 752 -7.79 -20.21 31.23
N LYS A 753 -8.82 -20.31 32.08
CA LYS A 753 -10.25 -20.16 31.75
C LYS A 753 -10.84 -19.10 32.68
N ILE A 754 -11.56 -18.11 32.14
CA ILE A 754 -12.18 -17.03 32.91
C ILE A 754 -13.69 -17.06 32.70
N ILE A 755 -14.45 -16.84 33.79
CA ILE A 755 -15.92 -16.75 33.75
C ILE A 755 -16.32 -15.29 33.52
N VAL A 756 -16.96 -15.02 32.38
CA VAL A 756 -17.49 -13.72 31.98
C VAL A 756 -18.99 -13.71 32.25
N GLY A 757 -19.37 -13.63 33.54
CA GLY A 757 -20.77 -13.61 33.98
C GLY A 757 -20.99 -12.59 35.08
N ASN A 758 -22.06 -11.80 34.98
CA ASN A 758 -22.45 -10.85 36.03
C ASN A 758 -22.87 -11.63 37.30
N THR A 759 -22.09 -11.55 38.37
CA THR A 759 -22.59 -11.86 39.72
C THR A 759 -23.41 -10.67 40.23
N PRO A 760 -24.71 -10.80 40.54
CA PRO A 760 -25.41 -9.80 41.35
C PRO A 760 -24.85 -9.86 42.78
N VAL A 761 -24.32 -8.74 43.27
CA VAL A 761 -23.77 -8.59 44.62
C VAL A 761 -24.24 -7.25 45.17
N GLY A 762 -25.18 -7.28 46.12
CA GLY A 762 -25.90 -6.11 46.63
C GLY A 762 -27.30 -6.02 46.07
#